data_AF-A0A1V4W1G1-F1
#
_entry.id   AF-A0A1V4W1G1-F1
#
_cell.length_a   1.000
_cell.length_b   1.000
_cell.length_c   1.000
_cell.angle_alpha   90.00
_cell.angle_beta   90.00
_cell.angle_gamma   90.00
#
_symmetry.space_group_name_H-M   'P 1'
#
loop_
_entity.id
_entity.type
_entity.pdbx_description
1 polymer ?
#
loop_
_entity_poly.entity_id
_entity_poly.type
_entity_poly.pdbx_seq_one_letter_code
_entity_poly.pdbx_strand_id
1 'polypeptide(L)'
;MLFRGLQGIYACTNPSCKHSNTYEGITLGQLFITNGVYTCPDCGSAVYELVNDRRCGALFFKGYVTHTSGKAFLWRSPGAFFDEKMYKIHLFIPECDKTYSGSSGNPVKLCYLDTQSGFLDFYDDALAGKPGIIKLYYSEYKDKGRPDVKTFSTCPHCRHLLSRTQLTSFSTKGNQSFYNLIKAQFNAQPPVNSKKDNPVKFPNQGRKVLLFSDSRQRAAKLARDMSQASDDQAVMQLFVLAAKAISDSGKDLSLNNIYGYFVLEAAKRHVQLFHNESRDKFLSDCADTKATYQRKQKRGKEFEPELTFDNAPPMMLEHLIHLFCGGYNTLYDTALGWLEPREKNLEDALEILEDRDIDVSDKEFLEVFNAWLLDICSDYGALGHKIPDERRKEVLSSYRGLGLPTDWDFSKVMYDNVGWKKNDPIVAAWKKALSVFLDSNESRYYIELSRVVPKFGLEHEWLRCKQCSELTAFPVHGKCPTCGSNQLEKVSDQGYSAMGFWRKPVSDALAGDAIRVIDTEEHTAQLSYKDQRDDMWSRTEQYEMRFQDLLKKDEPPVDILSSTTTMEVGIDIGSLVAVGLRNIPPMRENYQQRAGRAGRRGASLSTIVTFCEDGPHDTMYFTNPAPMFRGDPRRPWIDIQSEKLLYRHMNMIAVQAFLIPKGQSLDGIDTIGFFEEYWEEFTRYLNGFDVSSNTVLLQSYSKEFILRIRKQLAQEMQTLNEKRIAHPELYGGEGTSNKKTMLDALYEEGIIPTYSFPKNVVSTFISNPQGQLQYQVERGLDVAISEYAPGRSIVVDKNTYQLGGLYYHGSERKKGGFTTPAKSFMDDPNYVKTVFSCKACEWFGPADDLDNGHCPFCENEHIVQMLPMVRPWGFAPVNGKSIAPAQLNESYSYADAPLYSTLPNFDGLAPIQGFSNIRMAKRSNQRIIMVNRGPAEKGFMICPDCGAAVPGDSAIAYKSDRTKIGRPYYSKFVRTECNHANAVNATLGFDFITDMLVLEIELDTAKINISRKERPWIDRASRSLAESLRLQTSQLLDVEFTELNAGYRLREHKEIAYVDIYLYDSLSSGAGYSSGIASQINPLLEKTETFLNGCDCDNACQNCLKHYRNQNYHSVLDRYAALELLTWAKEQRLAADVPLQDQIKMMEPLRKVLYTYGIRLEYPQEDGLAVANAGNVKQLYIYPAMKLKPAYRPNAVWISNFEVKYTRPYAIDSIRSALNCQ
;
A
#
# COMPACT_ATOMS: atom_id res chain seq x y z
N MET A 1 4.85 9.30 -23.78
CA MET A 1 4.43 7.88 -23.85
C MET A 1 3.67 7.56 -22.58
N LEU A 2 2.52 6.89 -22.69
CA LEU A 2 1.70 6.47 -21.56
C LEU A 2 1.77 4.95 -21.44
N PHE A 3 2.12 4.44 -20.25
CA PHE A 3 2.15 3.01 -19.94
C PHE A 3 1.17 2.75 -18.81
N ARG A 4 0.48 1.62 -18.82
CA ARG A 4 -0.45 1.23 -17.75
C ARG A 4 -0.11 -0.17 -17.27
N GLY A 5 -0.12 -0.36 -15.95
CA GLY A 5 -0.01 -1.69 -15.36
C GLY A 5 -1.23 -2.56 -15.63
N LEU A 6 -1.09 -3.87 -15.45
CA LEU A 6 -2.23 -4.79 -15.40
C LEU A 6 -2.96 -4.61 -14.06
N GLN A 7 -4.29 -4.60 -14.06
CA GLN A 7 -5.11 -4.52 -12.83
C GLN A 7 -5.21 -5.85 -12.09
N GLY A 8 -4.70 -6.92 -12.69
CA GLY A 8 -4.94 -8.31 -12.31
C GLY A 8 -5.45 -9.12 -13.49
N ILE A 9 -5.45 -10.43 -13.33
CA ILE A 9 -6.04 -11.36 -14.29
C ILE A 9 -7.22 -12.03 -13.60
N TYR A 10 -8.35 -12.07 -14.29
CA TYR A 10 -9.58 -12.66 -13.82
C TYR A 10 -9.99 -13.76 -14.80
N ALA A 11 -10.45 -14.89 -14.29
CA ALA A 11 -10.79 -16.04 -15.12
C ALA A 11 -12.23 -16.47 -14.90
N CYS A 12 -12.91 -16.77 -16.01
CA CYS A 12 -14.15 -17.51 -15.99
C CYS A 12 -13.88 -18.92 -15.43
N THR A 13 -14.68 -19.31 -14.45
CA THR A 13 -14.55 -20.60 -13.75
C THR A 13 -14.98 -21.80 -14.56
N ASN A 14 -15.66 -21.60 -15.70
CA ASN A 14 -16.18 -22.67 -16.53
C ASN A 14 -15.14 -23.15 -17.56
N PRO A 15 -14.60 -24.37 -17.41
CA PRO A 15 -13.63 -24.94 -18.36
C PRO A 15 -14.23 -25.20 -19.74
N SER A 16 -15.57 -25.30 -19.85
CA SER A 16 -16.30 -25.51 -21.11
C SER A 16 -16.78 -24.21 -21.75
N CYS A 17 -16.26 -23.04 -21.31
CA CYS A 17 -16.55 -21.77 -21.96
C CYS A 17 -16.07 -21.79 -23.42
N LYS A 18 -16.79 -21.13 -24.33
CA LYS A 18 -16.43 -21.04 -25.76
C LYS A 18 -14.99 -20.52 -26.00
N HIS A 19 -14.53 -19.64 -25.11
CA HIS A 19 -13.18 -19.04 -25.15
C HIS A 19 -12.25 -19.66 -24.08
N SER A 20 -12.47 -20.92 -23.72
CA SER A 20 -11.59 -21.65 -22.80
C SER A 20 -10.21 -21.87 -23.39
N ASN A 21 -9.20 -21.91 -22.53
CA ASN A 21 -7.83 -22.21 -22.90
C ASN A 21 -7.25 -23.28 -21.95
N THR A 22 -6.54 -24.25 -22.52
CA THR A 22 -5.91 -25.35 -21.79
C THR A 22 -4.41 -25.29 -22.00
N TYR A 23 -3.65 -25.23 -20.90
CA TYR A 23 -2.20 -25.24 -20.93
C TYR A 23 -1.68 -26.04 -19.72
N GLU A 24 -0.72 -26.94 -19.95
CA GLU A 24 -0.10 -27.80 -18.91
C GLU A 24 -1.14 -28.50 -17.98
N GLY A 25 -2.24 -28.98 -18.56
CA GLY A 25 -3.27 -29.70 -17.81
C GLY A 25 -4.20 -28.82 -16.97
N ILE A 26 -4.09 -27.49 -17.03
CA ILE A 26 -5.03 -26.56 -16.43
C ILE A 26 -5.94 -26.02 -17.52
N THR A 27 -7.26 -26.09 -17.31
CA THR A 27 -8.25 -25.50 -18.22
C THR A 27 -9.01 -24.38 -17.52
N LEU A 28 -8.93 -23.18 -18.07
CA LEU A 28 -9.68 -22.01 -17.61
C LEU A 28 -10.62 -21.53 -18.72
N GLY A 29 -11.72 -20.89 -18.34
CA GLY A 29 -12.56 -20.20 -19.29
C GLY A 29 -11.88 -18.92 -19.83
N GLN A 30 -12.67 -18.01 -20.39
CA GLN A 30 -12.20 -16.71 -20.85
C GLN A 30 -11.44 -15.94 -19.75
N LEU A 31 -10.33 -15.32 -20.13
CA LEU A 31 -9.52 -14.47 -19.27
C LEU A 31 -9.85 -12.98 -19.49
N PHE A 32 -9.83 -12.20 -18.42
CA PHE A 32 -10.08 -10.76 -18.42
C PHE A 32 -8.94 -10.05 -17.68
N ILE A 33 -8.54 -8.89 -18.20
CA ILE A 33 -7.52 -8.03 -17.58
C ILE A 33 -8.13 -6.87 -16.77
N THR A 34 -9.46 -6.86 -16.63
CA THR A 34 -10.21 -5.83 -15.91
C THR A 34 -11.04 -6.45 -14.80
N ASN A 35 -11.20 -5.70 -13.72
CA ASN A 35 -11.98 -6.14 -12.55
C ASN A 35 -13.50 -5.92 -12.69
N GLY A 36 -13.96 -5.45 -13.85
CA GLY A 36 -15.34 -5.03 -14.08
C GLY A 36 -16.32 -6.15 -14.43
N VAL A 37 -15.81 -7.32 -14.84
CA VAL A 37 -16.62 -8.46 -15.28
C VAL A 37 -16.80 -9.44 -14.11
N TYR A 38 -18.03 -9.60 -13.63
CA TYR A 38 -18.36 -10.55 -12.54
C TYR A 38 -18.91 -11.87 -13.08
N THR A 39 -19.59 -11.79 -14.22
CA THR A 39 -20.17 -12.94 -14.92
C THR A 39 -19.67 -12.94 -16.35
N CYS A 40 -19.21 -14.09 -16.83
CA CYS A 40 -18.71 -14.23 -18.19
C CYS A 40 -19.84 -13.94 -19.19
N PRO A 41 -19.65 -13.02 -20.15
CA PRO A 41 -20.70 -12.64 -21.11
C PRO A 41 -21.09 -13.78 -22.04
N ASP A 42 -20.18 -14.73 -22.30
CA ASP A 42 -20.41 -15.83 -23.24
C ASP A 42 -21.14 -17.03 -22.62
N CYS A 43 -20.82 -17.40 -21.38
CA CYS A 43 -21.35 -18.63 -20.75
C CYS A 43 -22.13 -18.41 -19.44
N GLY A 44 -22.20 -17.17 -18.93
CA GLY A 44 -22.94 -16.86 -17.71
C GLY A 44 -22.30 -17.34 -16.41
N SER A 45 -21.07 -17.88 -16.46
CA SER A 45 -20.37 -18.40 -15.30
C SER A 45 -19.63 -17.31 -14.51
N ALA A 46 -19.43 -17.55 -13.21
CA ALA A 46 -18.75 -16.65 -12.30
C ALA A 46 -17.28 -16.45 -12.68
N VAL A 47 -16.81 -15.21 -12.53
CA VAL A 47 -15.43 -14.77 -12.83
C VAL A 47 -14.74 -14.34 -11.53
N TYR A 48 -13.59 -14.94 -11.23
CA TYR A 48 -12.80 -14.64 -10.02
C TYR A 48 -11.38 -14.19 -10.36
N GLU A 49 -10.76 -13.47 -9.43
CA GLU A 49 -9.35 -13.05 -9.56
C GLU A 49 -8.43 -14.26 -9.43
N LEU A 50 -7.47 -14.36 -10.34
CA LEU A 50 -6.36 -15.31 -10.23
C LEU A 50 -5.23 -14.71 -9.41
N VAL A 51 -4.69 -15.51 -8.50
CA VAL A 51 -3.44 -15.25 -7.80
C VAL A 51 -2.49 -16.41 -8.03
N ASN A 52 -1.18 -16.14 -8.00
CA ASN A 52 -0.15 -17.14 -8.27
C ASN A 52 0.89 -17.23 -7.16
N ASP A 53 1.51 -18.40 -7.03
CA ASP A 53 2.78 -18.56 -6.34
C ASP A 53 3.91 -18.00 -7.23
N ARG A 54 4.70 -17.06 -6.71
CA ARG A 54 5.81 -16.43 -7.45
C ARG A 54 6.96 -17.37 -7.82
N ARG A 55 7.11 -18.51 -7.11
CA ARG A 55 8.17 -19.50 -7.38
C ARG A 55 7.78 -20.41 -8.53
N CYS A 56 6.76 -21.24 -8.33
CA CYS A 56 6.39 -22.29 -9.26
C CYS A 56 5.31 -21.90 -10.28
N GLY A 57 4.64 -20.76 -10.10
CA GLY A 57 3.56 -20.30 -10.98
C GLY A 57 2.18 -20.90 -10.71
N ALA A 58 2.02 -21.73 -9.67
CA ALA A 58 0.76 -22.35 -9.29
C ALA A 58 -0.38 -21.34 -9.16
N LEU A 59 -1.55 -21.66 -9.72
CA LEU A 59 -2.71 -20.76 -9.80
C LEU A 59 -3.76 -21.06 -8.73
N PHE A 60 -4.37 -20.00 -8.21
CA PHE A 60 -5.43 -20.06 -7.23
C PHE A 60 -6.55 -19.06 -7.58
N PHE A 61 -7.80 -19.43 -7.31
CA PHE A 61 -8.89 -18.46 -7.20
C PHE A 61 -8.85 -17.78 -5.84
N LYS A 62 -9.00 -16.46 -5.86
CA LYS A 62 -9.20 -15.65 -4.66
C LYS A 62 -10.67 -15.31 -4.49
N GLY A 63 -11.21 -15.59 -3.30
CA GLY A 63 -12.56 -15.18 -2.91
C GLY A 63 -12.73 -15.06 -1.39
N TYR A 64 -13.97 -14.96 -0.94
CA TYR A 64 -14.35 -14.76 0.45
C TYR A 64 -15.53 -15.67 0.81
N VAL A 65 -15.52 -16.25 2.01
CA VAL A 65 -16.54 -17.17 2.51
C VAL A 65 -16.87 -16.85 3.96
N THR A 66 -18.10 -17.10 4.41
CA THR A 66 -18.49 -16.94 5.83
C THR A 66 -18.05 -18.13 6.68
N HIS A 67 -18.06 -19.33 6.10
CA HIS A 67 -17.67 -20.58 6.75
C HIS A 67 -17.06 -21.58 5.74
N THR A 68 -16.49 -22.69 6.24
CA THR A 68 -15.82 -23.73 5.42
C THR A 68 -16.37 -25.13 5.70
N SER A 69 -17.69 -25.23 5.90
CA SER A 69 -18.41 -26.48 6.19
C SER A 69 -19.71 -26.54 5.39
N GLY A 70 -20.04 -27.68 4.81
CA GLY A 70 -21.24 -27.82 3.99
C GLY A 70 -21.23 -26.92 2.75
N LYS A 71 -22.34 -26.25 2.44
CA LYS A 71 -22.43 -25.33 1.30
C LYS A 71 -22.22 -23.88 1.71
N ALA A 72 -21.23 -23.22 1.11
CA ALA A 72 -20.98 -21.80 1.31
C ALA A 72 -20.89 -21.06 -0.02
N PHE A 73 -21.29 -19.80 -0.08
CA PHE A 73 -21.14 -19.00 -1.29
C PHE A 73 -19.75 -18.36 -1.38
N LEU A 74 -19.11 -18.43 -2.55
CA LEU A 74 -17.81 -17.82 -2.80
C LEU A 74 -17.98 -16.39 -3.32
N TRP A 75 -17.77 -15.44 -2.43
CA TRP A 75 -17.84 -14.02 -2.74
C TRP A 75 -16.56 -13.53 -3.41
N ARG A 76 -16.67 -12.56 -4.33
CA ARG A 76 -15.50 -11.93 -4.96
C ARG A 76 -14.85 -10.86 -4.08
N SER A 77 -15.61 -10.23 -3.17
CA SER A 77 -15.14 -9.10 -2.35
C SER A 77 -15.74 -9.15 -0.95
N PRO A 78 -15.04 -8.65 0.08
CA PRO A 78 -15.55 -8.61 1.44
C PRO A 78 -16.57 -7.46 1.60
N GLY A 79 -17.51 -7.59 2.54
CA GLY A 79 -18.43 -6.51 2.91
C GLY A 79 -19.69 -6.40 2.06
N ALA A 80 -20.19 -7.53 1.54
CA ALA A 80 -21.44 -7.56 0.77
C ALA A 80 -22.65 -8.10 1.56
N PHE A 81 -22.52 -8.31 2.88
CA PHE A 81 -23.61 -8.82 3.73
C PHE A 81 -23.57 -8.32 5.19
N PHE A 82 -24.70 -8.47 5.88
CA PHE A 82 -24.97 -8.06 7.27
C PHE A 82 -24.21 -8.91 8.29
N ASP A 83 -23.50 -8.25 9.21
CA ASP A 83 -22.97 -8.73 10.52
C ASP A 83 -22.15 -10.04 10.58
N GLU A 84 -21.95 -10.75 9.47
CA GLU A 84 -21.16 -11.99 9.44
C GLU A 84 -19.71 -11.76 9.04
N LYS A 85 -18.80 -12.24 9.90
CA LYS A 85 -17.37 -12.19 9.65
C LYS A 85 -16.99 -13.09 8.46
N MET A 86 -16.56 -12.47 7.36
CA MET A 86 -16.04 -13.19 6.19
C MET A 86 -14.54 -13.48 6.32
N TYR A 87 -14.14 -14.64 5.83
CA TYR A 87 -12.75 -15.06 5.67
C TYR A 87 -12.35 -14.99 4.20
N LYS A 88 -11.21 -14.36 3.91
CA LYS A 88 -10.57 -14.51 2.59
C LYS A 88 -10.10 -15.95 2.44
N ILE A 89 -10.35 -16.57 1.30
CA ILE A 89 -9.93 -17.95 1.00
C ILE A 89 -9.18 -17.99 -0.33
N HIS A 90 -8.10 -18.77 -0.36
CA HIS A 90 -7.40 -19.13 -1.60
C HIS A 90 -7.76 -20.57 -1.97
N LEU A 91 -8.24 -20.77 -3.20
CA LEU A 91 -8.64 -22.07 -3.72
C LEU A 91 -7.67 -22.48 -4.82
N PHE A 92 -6.91 -23.54 -4.59
CA PHE A 92 -5.93 -24.04 -5.54
C PHE A 92 -6.62 -24.70 -6.73
N ILE A 93 -6.17 -24.35 -7.94
CA ILE A 93 -6.67 -24.88 -9.20
C ILE A 93 -5.79 -26.07 -9.60
N PRO A 94 -6.31 -27.31 -9.54
CA PRO A 94 -5.50 -28.50 -9.82
C PRO A 94 -5.29 -28.70 -11.33
N GLU A 95 -4.18 -29.35 -11.67
CA GLU A 95 -3.99 -29.94 -12.99
C GLU A 95 -4.92 -31.17 -13.15
N CYS A 96 -5.37 -31.44 -14.38
CA CYS A 96 -6.14 -32.64 -14.69
C CYS A 96 -5.44 -33.90 -14.17
N ASP A 97 -6.23 -34.79 -13.56
CA ASP A 97 -5.81 -36.13 -13.10
C ASP A 97 -4.73 -36.18 -12.00
N LYS A 98 -4.38 -35.03 -11.37
CA LYS A 98 -3.49 -34.99 -10.20
C LYS A 98 -4.24 -34.86 -8.87
N THR A 99 -3.73 -35.54 -7.84
CA THR A 99 -4.21 -35.45 -6.46
C THR A 99 -3.19 -34.73 -5.57
N TYR A 100 -3.68 -33.85 -4.71
CA TYR A 100 -2.86 -33.03 -3.83
C TYR A 100 -3.17 -33.34 -2.37
N SER A 101 -2.13 -33.53 -1.56
CA SER A 101 -2.22 -33.85 -0.13
C SER A 101 -1.40 -32.87 0.71
N GLY A 102 -1.94 -32.45 1.85
CA GLY A 102 -1.25 -31.56 2.80
C GLY A 102 -0.41 -32.31 3.82
N SER A 103 0.31 -31.57 4.66
CA SER A 103 0.98 -32.12 5.85
C SER A 103 -0.05 -32.49 6.92
N SER A 104 0.30 -33.41 7.83
CA SER A 104 -0.61 -33.95 8.86
C SER A 104 -1.27 -32.88 9.74
N GLY A 105 -0.61 -31.75 9.97
CA GLY A 105 -1.14 -30.63 10.77
C GLY A 105 -1.99 -29.61 9.99
N ASN A 106 -1.80 -29.49 8.67
CA ASN A 106 -2.52 -28.56 7.80
C ASN A 106 -2.96 -29.27 6.51
N PRO A 107 -4.01 -30.10 6.58
CA PRO A 107 -4.44 -30.89 5.43
C PRO A 107 -4.94 -29.99 4.29
N VAL A 108 -4.65 -30.43 3.07
CA VAL A 108 -5.22 -29.92 1.83
C VAL A 108 -6.51 -30.71 1.59
N LYS A 109 -7.65 -30.03 1.59
CA LYS A 109 -9.00 -30.60 1.49
C LYS A 109 -9.63 -30.27 0.14
N LEU A 110 -10.59 -31.08 -0.28
CA LEU A 110 -11.33 -30.93 -1.54
C LEU A 110 -12.54 -30.02 -1.36
N CYS A 111 -12.85 -29.24 -2.39
CA CYS A 111 -14.10 -28.51 -2.50
C CYS A 111 -14.53 -28.41 -3.97
N TYR A 112 -15.83 -28.25 -4.19
CA TYR A 112 -16.41 -28.20 -5.52
C TYR A 112 -17.14 -26.88 -5.73
N LEU A 113 -16.75 -26.12 -6.75
CA LEU A 113 -17.38 -24.85 -7.10
C LEU A 113 -18.37 -25.05 -8.24
N ASP A 114 -19.62 -24.69 -8.03
CA ASP A 114 -20.59 -24.51 -9.11
C ASP A 114 -20.27 -23.21 -9.86
N THR A 115 -19.82 -23.40 -11.10
CA THR A 115 -19.32 -22.32 -11.96
C THR A 115 -20.39 -21.31 -12.35
N GLN A 116 -21.68 -21.66 -12.33
CA GLN A 116 -22.77 -20.73 -12.64
C GLN A 116 -23.27 -20.03 -11.36
N SER A 117 -23.53 -20.82 -10.32
CA SER A 117 -24.15 -20.30 -9.12
C SER A 117 -23.18 -19.61 -8.17
N GLY A 118 -21.88 -19.95 -8.19
CA GLY A 118 -20.85 -19.42 -7.28
C GLY A 118 -20.81 -20.08 -5.89
N PHE A 119 -21.57 -21.17 -5.69
CA PHE A 119 -21.57 -21.92 -4.44
C PHE A 119 -20.45 -22.96 -4.40
N LEU A 120 -19.76 -23.03 -3.26
CA LEU A 120 -18.81 -24.06 -2.88
C LEU A 120 -19.51 -25.14 -2.05
N ASP A 121 -19.17 -26.39 -2.35
CA ASP A 121 -19.52 -27.54 -1.55
C ASP A 121 -18.26 -28.12 -0.88
N PHE A 122 -18.32 -28.29 0.44
CA PHE A 122 -17.26 -28.82 1.31
C PHE A 122 -17.60 -30.20 1.91
N TYR A 123 -18.65 -30.89 1.45
CA TYR A 123 -19.07 -32.17 2.03
C TYR A 123 -18.18 -33.35 1.58
N ASP A 124 -18.41 -33.87 0.38
CA ASP A 124 -17.79 -35.08 -0.16
C ASP A 124 -17.56 -34.98 -1.69
N ASP A 125 -17.09 -36.07 -2.29
CA ASP A 125 -16.78 -36.15 -3.72
C ASP A 125 -18.00 -36.41 -4.62
N ALA A 126 -19.24 -36.34 -4.11
CA ALA A 126 -20.45 -36.62 -4.88
C ALA A 126 -20.71 -35.65 -6.05
N LEU A 127 -19.99 -34.51 -6.09
CA LEU A 127 -20.06 -33.53 -7.19
C LEU A 127 -18.93 -33.69 -8.22
N ALA A 128 -17.99 -34.61 -8.02
CA ALA A 128 -16.88 -34.84 -8.95
C ALA A 128 -17.39 -35.18 -10.36
N GLY A 129 -16.80 -34.53 -11.37
CA GLY A 129 -17.10 -34.78 -12.78
C GLY A 129 -18.47 -34.28 -13.29
N LYS A 130 -19.29 -33.65 -12.44
CA LYS A 130 -20.60 -33.13 -12.87
C LYS A 130 -20.45 -31.88 -13.77
N PRO A 131 -21.29 -31.72 -14.81
CA PRO A 131 -21.21 -30.59 -15.73
C PRO A 131 -21.50 -29.26 -15.03
N GLY A 132 -20.60 -28.28 -15.23
CA GLY A 132 -20.65 -26.97 -14.60
C GLY A 132 -20.11 -26.92 -13.17
N ILE A 133 -19.49 -28.00 -12.68
CA ILE A 133 -18.77 -28.05 -11.41
C ILE A 133 -17.26 -28.09 -11.70
N ILE A 134 -16.48 -27.28 -11.00
CA ILE A 134 -15.01 -27.33 -11.01
C ILE A 134 -14.47 -27.83 -9.67
N LYS A 135 -13.54 -28.79 -9.73
CA LYS A 135 -12.84 -29.35 -8.57
C LYS A 135 -11.71 -28.41 -8.13
N LEU A 136 -11.66 -28.06 -6.86
CA LEU A 136 -10.68 -27.15 -6.27
C LEU A 136 -10.17 -27.71 -4.93
N TYR A 137 -9.06 -27.16 -4.45
CA TYR A 137 -8.50 -27.51 -3.15
C TYR A 137 -8.43 -26.30 -2.22
N TYR A 138 -8.58 -26.53 -0.92
CA TYR A 138 -8.48 -25.49 0.12
C TYR A 138 -7.75 -25.99 1.37
N SER A 139 -7.37 -25.07 2.25
CA SER A 139 -6.82 -25.38 3.58
C SER A 139 -7.36 -24.41 4.61
N GLU A 140 -7.47 -24.87 5.87
CA GLU A 140 -7.94 -24.06 7.00
C GLU A 140 -6.80 -23.38 7.77
N TYR A 141 -5.57 -23.47 7.27
CA TYR A 141 -4.41 -22.84 7.88
C TYR A 141 -4.58 -21.31 7.91
N LYS A 142 -4.34 -20.74 9.09
CA LYS A 142 -4.36 -19.30 9.39
C LYS A 142 -3.01 -18.91 9.95
N ASP A 143 -2.29 -18.04 9.25
CA ASP A 143 -1.00 -17.53 9.75
C ASP A 143 -1.21 -16.64 11.00
N LYS A 144 -0.29 -16.74 11.97
CA LYS A 144 -0.27 -15.89 13.17
C LYS A 144 -0.14 -14.44 12.72
N GLY A 145 -1.19 -13.64 12.84
CA GLY A 145 -1.24 -12.24 12.39
C GLY A 145 -2.16 -11.95 11.20
N ARG A 146 -2.73 -12.98 10.55
CA ARG A 146 -3.81 -12.83 9.55
C ARG A 146 -4.94 -13.84 9.80
N PRO A 147 -5.62 -13.80 10.97
CA PRO A 147 -6.65 -14.79 11.33
C PRO A 147 -7.88 -14.79 10.37
N ASP A 148 -8.02 -13.74 9.57
CA ASP A 148 -9.13 -13.54 8.63
C ASP A 148 -8.81 -14.03 7.20
N VAL A 149 -7.65 -14.68 7.02
CA VAL A 149 -7.24 -15.31 5.76
C VAL A 149 -7.03 -16.80 5.98
N LYS A 150 -7.80 -17.63 5.27
CA LYS A 150 -7.62 -19.08 5.15
C LYS A 150 -6.80 -19.37 3.90
N THR A 151 -5.63 -19.95 4.09
CA THR A 151 -4.66 -20.22 3.02
C THR A 151 -3.94 -21.53 3.31
N PHE A 152 -2.90 -21.85 2.53
CA PHE A 152 -2.06 -23.02 2.74
C PHE A 152 -0.78 -22.64 3.49
N SER A 153 -0.27 -23.53 4.35
CA SER A 153 1.05 -23.36 4.97
C SER A 153 2.18 -23.60 3.96
N THR A 154 1.95 -24.51 3.01
CA THR A 154 2.87 -24.87 1.93
C THR A 154 2.12 -24.86 0.61
N CYS A 155 2.81 -24.57 -0.49
CA CYS A 155 2.19 -24.58 -1.82
C CYS A 155 1.74 -26.00 -2.16
N PRO A 156 0.47 -26.25 -2.56
CA PRO A 156 0.03 -27.58 -2.95
C PRO A 156 0.83 -28.15 -4.14
N HIS A 157 1.35 -27.28 -5.01
CA HIS A 157 2.12 -27.63 -6.20
C HIS A 157 3.59 -27.95 -5.87
N CYS A 158 4.37 -26.96 -5.41
CA CYS A 158 5.80 -27.13 -5.17
C CYS A 158 6.18 -27.55 -3.74
N ARG A 159 5.22 -27.61 -2.81
CA ARG A 159 5.41 -27.98 -1.38
C ARG A 159 6.31 -27.06 -0.55
N HIS A 160 6.89 -26.02 -1.13
CA HIS A 160 7.59 -24.99 -0.38
C HIS A 160 6.67 -24.24 0.58
N LEU A 161 7.26 -23.73 1.67
CA LEU A 161 6.56 -22.90 2.65
C LEU A 161 6.05 -21.61 1.99
N LEU A 162 4.76 -21.33 2.12
CA LEU A 162 4.18 -20.08 1.64
C LEU A 162 4.36 -18.99 2.70
N SER A 163 5.24 -18.04 2.41
CA SER A 163 5.36 -16.82 3.21
C SER A 163 4.15 -15.89 2.98
N ARG A 164 3.97 -14.90 3.85
CA ARG A 164 2.87 -13.89 3.77
C ARG A 164 2.77 -13.15 2.44
N THR A 165 3.87 -13.07 1.68
CA THR A 165 3.99 -12.31 0.44
C THR A 165 4.13 -13.20 -0.80
N GLN A 166 4.10 -14.53 -0.62
CA GLN A 166 4.41 -15.48 -1.69
C GLN A 166 3.28 -15.63 -2.72
N LEU A 167 2.01 -15.67 -2.26
CA LEU A 167 0.85 -15.66 -3.15
C LEU A 167 0.53 -14.23 -3.57
N THR A 168 0.66 -13.94 -4.86
CA THR A 168 0.45 -12.59 -5.39
C THR A 168 -0.55 -12.53 -6.52
N SER A 169 -1.22 -11.38 -6.63
CA SER A 169 -2.05 -11.09 -7.79
C SER A 169 -1.18 -10.71 -8.98
N PHE A 170 -1.66 -10.97 -10.19
CA PHE A 170 -1.05 -10.53 -11.44
C PHE A 170 -1.13 -9.00 -11.66
N SER A 171 -1.79 -8.27 -10.75
CA SER A 171 -1.78 -6.81 -10.76
C SER A 171 -0.35 -6.28 -10.72
N THR A 172 0.01 -5.37 -11.62
CA THR A 172 1.31 -4.69 -11.59
C THR A 172 1.40 -3.87 -10.30
N LYS A 173 2.32 -4.26 -9.41
CA LYS A 173 2.50 -3.67 -8.07
C LYS A 173 3.94 -3.27 -7.84
N GLY A 174 4.13 -2.33 -6.91
CA GLY A 174 5.46 -1.85 -6.52
C GLY A 174 6.08 -0.90 -7.53
N ASN A 175 7.39 -0.71 -7.42
CA ASN A 175 8.14 0.27 -8.21
C ASN A 175 9.05 -0.38 -9.28
N GLN A 176 9.24 -1.70 -9.27
CA GLN A 176 10.11 -2.40 -10.23
C GLN A 176 9.69 -2.19 -11.68
N SER A 177 8.39 -2.27 -11.98
CA SER A 177 7.90 -2.10 -13.35
C SER A 177 8.16 -0.69 -13.86
N PHE A 178 8.00 0.32 -13.00
CA PHE A 178 8.35 1.70 -13.33
C PHE A 178 9.87 1.88 -13.48
N TYR A 179 10.67 1.29 -12.58
CA TYR A 179 12.14 1.26 -12.70
C TYR A 179 12.57 0.72 -14.06
N ASN A 180 12.00 -0.38 -14.54
CA ASN A 180 12.36 -0.97 -15.83
C ASN A 180 12.07 -0.03 -17.01
N LEU A 181 10.95 0.70 -16.97
CA LEU A 181 10.61 1.71 -17.98
C LEU A 181 11.60 2.88 -17.96
N ILE A 182 11.95 3.37 -16.76
CA ILE A 182 12.92 4.45 -16.59
C ILE A 182 14.33 4.00 -16.98
N LYS A 183 14.73 2.77 -16.64
CA LYS A 183 15.99 2.18 -17.06
C LYS A 183 16.07 2.08 -18.59
N ALA A 184 15.00 1.64 -19.26
CA ALA A 184 14.94 1.62 -20.72
C ALA A 184 15.06 3.04 -21.31
N GLN A 185 14.35 4.02 -20.73
CA GLN A 185 14.46 5.43 -21.10
C GLN A 185 15.89 5.96 -20.90
N PHE A 186 16.51 5.67 -19.77
CA PHE A 186 17.87 6.05 -19.41
C PHE A 186 18.91 5.45 -20.36
N ASN A 187 18.75 4.17 -20.69
CA ASN A 187 19.64 3.47 -21.63
C ASN A 187 19.50 3.97 -23.07
N ALA A 188 18.31 4.44 -23.46
CA ALA A 188 18.07 5.03 -24.78
C ALA A 188 18.66 6.45 -24.94
N GLN A 189 19.02 7.14 -23.86
CA GLN A 189 19.63 8.47 -23.95
C GLN A 189 21.02 8.39 -24.58
N PRO A 190 21.40 9.35 -25.46
CA PRO A 190 22.78 9.47 -25.90
C PRO A 190 23.68 9.92 -24.73
N PRO A 191 24.96 9.51 -24.69
CA PRO A 191 25.91 10.02 -23.72
C PRO A 191 26.16 11.52 -23.93
N VAL A 192 26.44 12.25 -22.85
CA VAL A 192 26.82 13.67 -22.93
C VAL A 192 28.26 13.78 -23.44
N ASN A 193 28.45 14.46 -24.57
CA ASN A 193 29.73 14.51 -25.28
C ASN A 193 30.92 14.94 -24.41
N SER A 194 30.72 15.89 -23.50
CA SER A 194 31.79 16.38 -22.60
C SER A 194 32.08 15.45 -21.41
N LYS A 195 31.25 14.43 -21.16
CA LYS A 195 31.31 13.56 -19.97
C LYS A 195 31.60 12.10 -20.31
N LYS A 196 31.46 11.69 -21.57
CA LYS A 196 31.58 10.29 -22.01
C LYS A 196 32.97 9.67 -21.79
N ASP A 197 34.03 10.49 -21.81
CA ASP A 197 35.42 10.02 -21.77
C ASP A 197 36.00 9.94 -20.35
N ASN A 198 35.19 10.17 -19.30
CA ASN A 198 35.61 10.06 -17.89
C ASN A 198 34.66 9.16 -17.08
N PRO A 199 34.74 7.82 -17.25
CA PRO A 199 33.83 6.88 -16.60
C PRO A 199 34.03 6.76 -15.08
N VAL A 200 35.17 7.19 -14.54
CA VAL A 200 35.42 7.20 -13.09
C VAL A 200 34.57 8.28 -12.42
N LYS A 201 34.54 9.49 -13.00
CA LYS A 201 33.76 10.61 -12.47
C LYS A 201 32.29 10.56 -12.92
N PHE A 202 32.04 10.08 -14.14
CA PHE A 202 30.71 10.01 -14.76
C PHE A 202 30.43 8.59 -15.28
N PRO A 203 30.16 7.61 -14.40
CA PRO A 203 29.95 6.21 -14.80
C PRO A 203 28.83 6.06 -15.82
N ASN A 204 27.78 6.88 -15.70
CA ASN A 204 26.67 6.90 -16.64
C ASN A 204 26.78 7.96 -17.75
N GLN A 205 27.98 8.49 -18.01
CA GLN A 205 28.26 9.37 -19.14
C GLN A 205 27.39 10.65 -19.14
N GLY A 206 26.99 11.11 -17.96
CA GLY A 206 26.18 12.32 -17.77
C GLY A 206 24.69 12.19 -18.13
N ARG A 207 24.18 10.97 -18.33
CA ARG A 207 22.74 10.72 -18.54
C ARG A 207 21.98 11.04 -17.26
N LYS A 208 20.82 11.70 -17.38
CA LYS A 208 20.02 12.14 -16.24
C LYS A 208 18.53 11.92 -16.51
N VAL A 209 17.78 11.58 -15.46
CA VAL A 209 16.31 11.52 -15.51
C VAL A 209 15.74 12.22 -14.29
N LEU A 210 14.72 13.06 -14.50
CA LEU A 210 13.94 13.63 -13.41
C LEU A 210 12.64 12.88 -13.26
N LEU A 211 12.36 12.38 -12.06
CA LEU A 211 11.12 11.66 -11.75
C LEU A 211 10.19 12.52 -10.91
N PHE A 212 8.90 12.46 -11.20
CA PHE A 212 7.88 13.11 -10.40
C PHE A 212 6.88 12.11 -9.83
N SER A 213 6.53 12.34 -8.57
CA SER A 213 5.46 11.67 -7.84
C SER A 213 4.64 12.69 -7.04
N ASP A 214 3.34 12.48 -6.92
CA ASP A 214 2.46 13.40 -6.17
C ASP A 214 2.52 13.23 -4.65
N SER A 215 3.16 12.18 -4.14
CA SER A 215 3.34 11.97 -2.71
C SER A 215 4.81 11.94 -2.33
N ARG A 216 5.15 12.64 -1.24
CA ARG A 216 6.49 12.67 -0.62
C ARG A 216 6.97 11.24 -0.30
N GLN A 217 6.14 10.48 0.42
CA GLN A 217 6.41 9.06 0.74
C GLN A 217 6.52 8.16 -0.50
N ARG A 218 5.78 8.45 -1.58
CA ARG A 218 5.93 7.70 -2.83
C ARG A 218 7.25 8.02 -3.52
N ALA A 219 7.69 9.29 -3.51
CA ALA A 219 8.97 9.71 -4.06
C ALA A 219 10.15 9.10 -3.27
N ALA A 220 10.07 9.08 -1.94
CA ALA A 220 11.05 8.44 -1.06
C ALA A 220 11.15 6.92 -1.30
N LYS A 221 9.99 6.22 -1.31
CA LYS A 221 9.91 4.78 -1.64
C LYS A 221 10.48 4.49 -3.02
N LEU A 222 10.18 5.35 -3.99
CA LEU A 222 10.67 5.20 -5.36
C LEU A 222 12.20 5.30 -5.43
N ALA A 223 12.81 6.28 -4.75
CA ALA A 223 14.26 6.44 -4.74
C ALA A 223 14.99 5.21 -4.14
N ARG A 224 14.48 4.71 -3.01
CA ARG A 224 14.98 3.48 -2.36
C ARG A 224 14.85 2.27 -3.29
N ASP A 225 13.63 1.99 -3.76
CA ASP A 225 13.33 0.77 -4.51
C ASP A 225 14.08 0.75 -5.86
N MET A 226 14.24 1.90 -6.52
CA MET A 226 14.99 2.00 -7.77
C MET A 226 16.49 1.77 -7.57
N SER A 227 17.07 2.30 -6.48
CA SER A 227 18.47 2.05 -6.15
C SER A 227 18.70 0.56 -5.89
N GLN A 228 17.85 -0.05 -5.05
CA GLN A 228 17.92 -1.49 -4.76
C GLN A 228 17.80 -2.34 -6.02
N ALA A 229 16.80 -2.05 -6.87
CA ALA A 229 16.59 -2.75 -8.14
C ALA A 229 17.79 -2.66 -9.09
N SER A 230 18.47 -1.51 -9.08
CA SER A 230 19.68 -1.31 -9.87
C SER A 230 20.87 -2.10 -9.33
N ASP A 231 21.05 -2.12 -8.01
CA ASP A 231 22.11 -2.85 -7.34
C ASP A 231 21.90 -4.37 -7.50
N ASP A 232 20.69 -4.88 -7.26
CA ASP A 232 20.35 -6.31 -7.39
C ASP A 232 20.77 -6.87 -8.76
N GLN A 233 20.45 -6.15 -9.82
CA GLN A 233 20.77 -6.58 -11.17
C GLN A 233 22.28 -6.48 -11.47
N ALA A 234 22.93 -5.38 -11.07
CA ALA A 234 24.36 -5.20 -11.31
C ALA A 234 25.20 -6.22 -10.52
N VAL A 235 24.81 -6.52 -9.28
CA VAL A 235 25.43 -7.57 -8.46
C VAL A 235 25.28 -8.92 -9.14
N MET A 236 24.11 -9.27 -9.66
CA MET A 236 23.91 -10.53 -10.38
C MET A 236 24.81 -10.63 -11.63
N GLN A 237 24.92 -9.56 -12.43
CA GLN A 237 25.79 -9.50 -13.60
C GLN A 237 27.28 -9.67 -13.22
N LEU A 238 27.74 -8.94 -12.21
CA LEU A 238 29.13 -9.00 -11.73
C LEU A 238 29.47 -10.32 -11.07
N PHE A 239 28.55 -10.91 -10.32
CA PHE A 239 28.76 -12.20 -9.65
C PHE A 239 28.92 -13.33 -10.67
N VAL A 240 28.09 -13.35 -11.72
CA VAL A 240 28.21 -14.35 -12.79
C VAL A 240 29.51 -14.15 -13.60
N LEU A 241 29.92 -12.91 -13.85
CA LEU A 241 31.23 -12.62 -14.47
C LEU A 241 32.40 -13.12 -13.60
N ALA A 242 32.33 -12.91 -12.29
CA ALA A 242 33.33 -13.38 -11.35
C ALA A 242 33.38 -14.92 -11.29
N ALA A 243 32.21 -15.58 -11.28
CA ALA A 243 32.12 -17.05 -11.32
C ALA A 243 32.72 -17.62 -12.61
N LYS A 244 32.45 -16.99 -13.77
CA LYS A 244 33.09 -17.35 -15.03
C LYS A 244 34.60 -17.16 -14.99
N ALA A 245 35.08 -16.02 -14.46
CA ALA A 245 36.51 -15.76 -14.36
C ALA A 245 37.26 -16.77 -13.47
N ILE A 246 36.61 -17.25 -12.40
CA ILE A 246 37.14 -18.36 -11.59
C ILE A 246 37.18 -19.65 -12.40
N SER A 247 36.08 -20.01 -13.07
CA SER A 247 36.00 -21.21 -13.91
C SER A 247 37.09 -21.23 -15.00
N ASP A 248 37.29 -20.10 -15.68
CA ASP A 248 38.29 -19.94 -16.75
C ASP A 248 39.73 -20.00 -16.21
N SER A 249 39.95 -19.71 -14.92
CA SER A 249 41.28 -19.77 -14.30
C SER A 249 41.78 -21.19 -14.03
N GLY A 250 40.88 -22.19 -14.02
CA GLY A 250 41.19 -23.57 -13.66
C GLY A 250 41.62 -23.77 -12.19
N LYS A 251 41.49 -22.75 -11.33
CA LYS A 251 41.84 -22.83 -9.91
C LYS A 251 40.61 -23.23 -9.07
N ASP A 252 40.82 -24.12 -8.12
CA ASP A 252 39.81 -24.50 -7.13
C ASP A 252 39.66 -23.44 -6.02
N LEU A 253 39.01 -22.33 -6.37
CA LEU A 253 38.76 -21.19 -5.49
C LEU A 253 37.35 -21.26 -4.88
N SER A 254 37.29 -21.04 -3.56
CA SER A 254 36.04 -21.12 -2.82
C SER A 254 35.09 -19.94 -3.10
N LEU A 255 33.82 -20.11 -2.73
CA LEU A 255 32.83 -19.05 -2.68
C LEU A 255 33.29 -17.88 -1.81
N ASN A 256 34.10 -18.12 -0.77
CA ASN A 256 34.67 -17.03 0.02
C ASN A 256 35.60 -16.13 -0.82
N ASN A 257 36.33 -16.71 -1.77
CA ASN A 257 37.33 -16.01 -2.60
C ASN A 257 36.72 -15.25 -3.79
N ILE A 258 35.47 -15.53 -4.17
CA ILE A 258 34.83 -14.86 -5.32
C ILE A 258 34.71 -13.35 -5.14
N TYR A 259 34.67 -12.86 -3.90
CA TYR A 259 34.55 -11.43 -3.62
C TYR A 259 35.69 -10.63 -4.26
N GLY A 260 36.93 -11.12 -4.22
CA GLY A 260 38.05 -10.44 -4.89
C GLY A 260 37.91 -10.36 -6.42
N TYR A 261 37.35 -11.39 -7.06
CA TYR A 261 37.03 -11.34 -8.50
C TYR A 261 35.84 -10.44 -8.79
N PHE A 262 34.82 -10.45 -7.95
CA PHE A 262 33.67 -9.55 -8.03
C PHE A 262 34.12 -8.08 -8.01
N VAL A 263 34.96 -7.73 -7.04
CA VAL A 263 35.57 -6.39 -6.92
C VAL A 263 36.44 -6.06 -8.13
N LEU A 264 37.24 -7.02 -8.62
CA LEU A 264 38.05 -6.83 -9.81
C LEU A 264 37.19 -6.54 -11.06
N GLU A 265 36.14 -7.32 -11.30
CA GLU A 265 35.26 -7.14 -12.46
C GLU A 265 34.48 -5.82 -12.38
N ALA A 266 34.11 -5.38 -11.17
CA ALA A 266 33.54 -4.05 -10.94
C ALA A 266 34.56 -2.93 -11.23
N ALA A 267 35.80 -3.06 -10.73
CA ALA A 267 36.87 -2.08 -10.90
C ALA A 267 37.37 -1.95 -12.36
N LYS A 268 37.31 -3.04 -13.14
CA LYS A 268 37.58 -3.06 -14.58
C LYS A 268 36.50 -2.29 -15.36
N ARG A 269 35.24 -2.39 -14.94
CA ARG A 269 34.08 -1.78 -15.61
C ARG A 269 33.66 -0.42 -15.03
N HIS A 270 34.36 0.07 -14.01
CA HIS A 270 34.04 1.32 -13.32
C HIS A 270 32.63 1.32 -12.70
N VAL A 271 32.19 0.15 -12.21
CA VAL A 271 30.89 0.00 -11.56
C VAL A 271 31.00 0.43 -10.10
N GLN A 272 30.08 1.28 -9.65
CA GLN A 272 29.95 1.73 -8.27
C GLN A 272 28.64 1.15 -7.72
N LEU A 273 28.69 0.46 -6.58
CA LEU A 273 27.54 -0.21 -5.95
C LEU A 273 27.28 0.36 -4.55
N PHE A 274 26.09 0.05 -4.04
CA PHE A 274 25.69 0.30 -2.65
C PHE A 274 25.57 1.78 -2.30
N HIS A 275 25.28 2.08 -1.03
CA HIS A 275 25.22 3.43 -0.49
C HIS A 275 25.78 3.49 0.94
N ASN A 276 25.99 4.72 1.44
CA ASN A 276 26.54 4.99 2.79
C ASN A 276 27.90 4.28 3.00
N GLU A 277 28.21 3.86 4.24
CA GLU A 277 29.47 3.22 4.61
C GLU A 277 29.82 1.97 3.77
N SER A 278 28.81 1.26 3.24
CA SER A 278 29.04 0.11 2.36
C SER A 278 29.65 0.52 1.01
N ARG A 279 29.29 1.71 0.50
CA ARG A 279 29.85 2.26 -0.75
C ARG A 279 31.32 2.64 -0.56
N ASP A 280 31.63 3.36 0.52
CA ASP A 280 33.00 3.82 0.80
C ASP A 280 33.97 2.65 0.91
N LYS A 281 33.57 1.61 1.65
CA LYS A 281 34.33 0.37 1.77
C LYS A 281 34.50 -0.33 0.41
N PHE A 282 33.43 -0.47 -0.37
CA PHE A 282 33.50 -1.11 -1.68
C PHE A 282 34.39 -0.37 -2.68
N LEU A 283 34.38 0.97 -2.68
CA LEU A 283 35.25 1.78 -3.53
C LEU A 283 36.72 1.64 -3.13
N SER A 284 37.02 1.59 -1.82
CA SER A 284 38.36 1.30 -1.32
C SER A 284 38.84 -0.06 -1.83
N ASP A 285 38.03 -1.10 -1.65
CA ASP A 285 38.33 -2.46 -2.11
C ASP A 285 38.61 -2.50 -3.62
N CYS A 286 37.83 -1.77 -4.42
CA CYS A 286 38.02 -1.65 -5.86
C CYS A 286 39.35 -0.99 -6.23
N ALA A 287 39.71 0.10 -5.56
CA ALA A 287 40.95 0.83 -5.81
C ALA A 287 42.18 -0.05 -5.49
N ASP A 288 42.18 -0.68 -4.33
CA ASP A 288 43.26 -1.54 -3.86
C ASP A 288 43.44 -2.78 -4.76
N THR A 289 42.32 -3.44 -5.08
CA THR A 289 42.33 -4.64 -5.94
C THR A 289 42.85 -4.30 -7.35
N LYS A 290 42.41 -3.17 -7.92
CA LYS A 290 42.87 -2.72 -9.24
C LYS A 290 44.37 -2.41 -9.25
N ALA A 291 44.88 -1.74 -8.22
CA ALA A 291 46.30 -1.46 -8.09
C ALA A 291 47.13 -2.75 -7.97
N THR A 292 46.66 -3.73 -7.20
CA THR A 292 47.29 -5.04 -7.07
C THR A 292 47.28 -5.82 -8.38
N TYR A 293 46.14 -5.87 -9.07
CA TYR A 293 46.01 -6.50 -10.39
C TYR A 293 46.99 -5.91 -11.42
N GLN A 294 47.05 -4.58 -11.53
CA GLN A 294 47.98 -3.90 -12.44
C GLN A 294 49.45 -4.17 -12.11
N ARG A 295 49.82 -4.22 -10.82
CA ARG A 295 51.17 -4.58 -10.38
C ARG A 295 51.54 -6.01 -10.75
N LYS A 296 50.61 -6.97 -10.60
CA LYS A 296 50.82 -8.39 -10.96
C LYS A 296 50.95 -8.56 -12.47
N GLN A 297 50.07 -7.92 -13.24
CA GLN A 297 50.11 -7.93 -14.70
C GLN A 297 51.43 -7.38 -15.25
N LYS A 298 51.94 -6.26 -14.70
CA LYS A 298 53.26 -5.70 -15.06
C LYS A 298 54.43 -6.64 -14.76
N ARG A 299 54.27 -7.55 -13.79
CA ARG A 299 55.28 -8.53 -13.37
C ARG A 299 55.10 -9.90 -14.05
N GLY A 300 54.15 -10.03 -14.99
CA GLY A 300 53.83 -11.32 -15.62
C GLY A 300 53.31 -12.37 -14.64
N LYS A 301 52.77 -11.96 -13.49
CA LYS A 301 52.21 -12.86 -12.48
C LYS A 301 50.70 -12.91 -12.63
N GLU A 302 50.13 -14.10 -12.42
CA GLU A 302 48.69 -14.27 -12.30
C GLU A 302 48.13 -13.48 -11.11
N PHE A 303 46.89 -13.02 -11.26
CA PHE A 303 46.15 -12.40 -10.19
C PHE A 303 45.54 -13.48 -9.30
N GLU A 304 45.65 -13.27 -7.99
CA GLU A 304 44.98 -14.09 -6.98
C GLU A 304 44.26 -13.13 -6.03
N PRO A 305 42.99 -13.40 -5.71
CA PRO A 305 42.20 -12.52 -4.87
C PRO A 305 42.69 -12.57 -3.42
N GLU A 306 43.12 -11.41 -2.91
CA GLU A 306 43.45 -11.24 -1.48
C GLU A 306 42.18 -11.01 -0.64
N LEU A 307 41.16 -10.38 -1.23
CA LEU A 307 39.89 -10.09 -0.57
C LEU A 307 38.93 -11.29 -0.59
N THR A 308 38.27 -11.51 0.54
CA THR A 308 37.23 -12.54 0.71
C THR A 308 35.92 -11.94 1.22
N PHE A 309 34.85 -12.72 1.34
CA PHE A 309 33.60 -12.22 1.92
C PHE A 309 33.73 -11.78 3.38
N ASP A 310 34.74 -12.24 4.11
CA ASP A 310 35.06 -11.70 5.44
C ASP A 310 35.41 -10.20 5.39
N ASN A 311 35.92 -9.74 4.24
CA ASN A 311 36.22 -8.33 3.97
C ASN A 311 35.04 -7.58 3.35
N ALA A 312 33.97 -8.24 2.91
CA ALA A 312 32.92 -7.59 2.14
C ALA A 312 32.13 -6.53 2.95
N PRO A 313 31.53 -5.52 2.29
CA PRO A 313 30.63 -4.59 2.95
C PRO A 313 29.30 -5.26 3.35
N PRO A 314 28.60 -4.76 4.38
CA PRO A 314 27.33 -5.32 4.86
C PRO A 314 26.30 -5.59 3.76
N MET A 315 26.09 -4.65 2.84
CA MET A 315 25.12 -4.81 1.74
C MET A 315 25.51 -5.95 0.78
N MET A 316 26.80 -6.18 0.54
CA MET A 316 27.24 -7.31 -0.29
C MET A 316 26.93 -8.66 0.37
N LEU A 317 27.00 -8.75 1.70
CA LEU A 317 26.58 -9.96 2.44
C LEU A 317 25.07 -10.21 2.31
N GLU A 318 24.27 -9.15 2.33
CA GLU A 318 22.82 -9.21 2.10
C GLU A 318 22.53 -9.73 0.67
N HIS A 319 23.20 -9.19 -0.35
CA HIS A 319 23.03 -9.69 -1.72
C HIS A 319 23.51 -11.14 -1.90
N LEU A 320 24.58 -11.58 -1.22
CA LEU A 320 25.03 -12.97 -1.26
C LEU A 320 23.92 -13.92 -0.77
N ILE A 321 23.26 -13.57 0.33
CA ILE A 321 22.11 -14.32 0.85
C ILE A 321 20.97 -14.29 -0.19
N HIS A 322 20.69 -13.14 -0.79
CA HIS A 322 19.63 -13.02 -1.79
C HIS A 322 19.88 -13.92 -3.03
N LEU A 323 21.13 -14.00 -3.52
CA LEU A 323 21.51 -14.78 -4.71
C LEU A 323 21.26 -16.28 -4.58
N PHE A 324 21.32 -16.86 -3.36
CA PHE A 324 21.22 -18.30 -3.13
C PHE A 324 20.09 -18.74 -2.20
N CYS A 325 19.74 -17.91 -1.21
CA CYS A 325 18.70 -18.18 -0.22
C CYS A 325 17.46 -17.29 -0.41
N GLY A 326 17.45 -16.43 -1.43
CA GLY A 326 16.30 -15.61 -1.78
C GLY A 326 15.04 -16.45 -2.04
N GLY A 327 13.87 -15.84 -1.81
CA GLY A 327 12.61 -16.55 -2.01
C GLY A 327 12.19 -16.73 -3.48
N TYR A 328 12.85 -16.04 -4.42
CA TYR A 328 12.66 -16.12 -5.87
C TYR A 328 13.80 -15.31 -6.55
N ASN A 329 14.00 -15.48 -7.85
CA ASN A 329 15.06 -14.84 -8.64
C ASN A 329 16.49 -15.11 -8.14
N THR A 330 16.71 -16.26 -7.51
CA THR A 330 18.05 -16.73 -7.17
C THR A 330 18.84 -17.11 -8.44
N LEU A 331 20.14 -17.38 -8.30
CA LEU A 331 20.95 -17.91 -9.40
C LEU A 331 20.45 -19.29 -9.87
N TYR A 332 19.82 -20.06 -8.98
CA TYR A 332 19.15 -21.31 -9.31
C TYR A 332 17.87 -21.07 -10.12
N ASP A 333 16.97 -20.19 -9.64
CA ASP A 333 15.68 -19.90 -10.29
C ASP A 333 15.83 -19.32 -11.71
N THR A 334 16.98 -18.72 -11.97
CA THR A 334 17.32 -18.08 -13.26
C THR A 334 18.26 -18.93 -14.12
N ALA A 335 18.66 -20.12 -13.64
CA ALA A 335 19.62 -21.01 -14.28
C ALA A 335 20.97 -20.34 -14.63
N LEU A 336 21.43 -19.42 -13.76
CA LEU A 336 22.65 -18.63 -13.95
C LEU A 336 23.86 -19.20 -13.21
N GLY A 337 23.64 -20.01 -12.18
CA GLY A 337 24.72 -20.68 -11.44
C GLY A 337 24.22 -21.49 -10.24
N TRP A 338 25.10 -22.33 -9.70
CA TRP A 338 24.86 -23.16 -8.52
C TRP A 338 26.11 -23.26 -7.65
N LEU A 339 26.04 -23.97 -6.52
CA LEU A 339 27.19 -24.25 -5.64
C LEU A 339 27.52 -25.74 -5.63
N GLU A 340 28.81 -26.05 -5.61
CA GLU A 340 29.35 -27.41 -5.45
C GLU A 340 30.30 -27.48 -4.24
N PRO A 341 30.56 -28.69 -3.72
CA PRO A 341 31.68 -28.96 -2.82
C PRO A 341 33.01 -28.51 -3.43
N ARG A 342 33.91 -28.04 -2.57
CA ARG A 342 35.33 -27.90 -2.94
C ARG A 342 35.99 -29.28 -3.04
N GLU A 343 36.92 -29.49 -3.98
CA GLU A 343 37.54 -30.81 -4.25
C GLU A 343 38.07 -31.47 -2.98
N LYS A 344 38.91 -30.78 -2.21
CA LYS A 344 39.42 -31.31 -0.94
C LYS A 344 38.32 -31.72 0.05
N ASN A 345 37.26 -30.90 0.15
CA ASN A 345 36.17 -31.18 1.10
C ASN A 345 35.24 -32.28 0.61
N LEU A 346 35.16 -32.49 -0.71
CA LEU A 346 34.52 -33.64 -1.31
C LEU A 346 35.28 -34.93 -0.97
N GLU A 347 36.60 -34.93 -1.14
CA GLU A 347 37.48 -36.05 -0.75
C GLU A 347 37.30 -36.38 0.74
N ASP A 348 37.42 -35.38 1.64
CA ASP A 348 37.21 -35.56 3.08
C ASP A 348 35.82 -36.16 3.41
N ALA A 349 34.78 -35.77 2.65
CA ALA A 349 33.43 -36.24 2.86
C ALA A 349 33.21 -37.67 2.33
N LEU A 350 33.83 -38.03 1.20
CA LEU A 350 33.82 -39.38 0.64
C LEU A 350 34.59 -40.36 1.54
N GLU A 351 35.76 -39.97 2.06
CA GLU A 351 36.53 -40.78 3.03
C GLU A 351 35.68 -41.13 4.27
N ILE A 352 34.88 -40.19 4.78
CA ILE A 352 33.97 -40.43 5.92
C ILE A 352 32.89 -41.47 5.60
N LEU A 353 32.44 -41.54 4.34
CA LEU A 353 31.46 -42.52 3.87
C LEU A 353 32.13 -43.89 3.65
N GLU A 354 33.32 -43.91 3.05
CA GLU A 354 34.13 -45.11 2.84
C GLU A 354 34.52 -45.80 4.16
N ASP A 355 34.93 -45.01 5.18
CA ASP A 355 35.22 -45.48 6.55
C ASP A 355 34.05 -46.21 7.22
N ARG A 356 32.84 -46.12 6.65
CA ARG A 356 31.61 -46.75 7.11
C ARG A 356 31.06 -47.77 6.13
N ASP A 357 31.90 -48.25 5.20
CA ASP A 357 31.56 -49.21 4.15
C ASP A 357 30.46 -48.71 3.19
N ILE A 358 30.40 -47.40 2.92
CA ILE A 358 29.45 -46.78 1.98
C ILE A 358 30.24 -46.22 0.79
N ASP A 359 30.25 -46.96 -0.32
CA ASP A 359 30.89 -46.55 -1.57
C ASP A 359 29.94 -45.64 -2.39
N VAL A 360 30.36 -44.42 -2.68
CA VAL A 360 29.56 -43.37 -3.34
C VAL A 360 30.40 -42.69 -4.40
N SER A 361 29.88 -42.61 -5.63
CA SER A 361 30.57 -41.86 -6.69
C SER A 361 30.47 -40.34 -6.50
N ASP A 362 31.45 -39.57 -7.00
CA ASP A 362 31.41 -38.10 -7.00
C ASP A 362 30.07 -37.55 -7.51
N LYS A 363 29.56 -38.16 -8.59
CA LYS A 363 28.29 -37.76 -9.19
C LYS A 363 27.14 -37.94 -8.20
N GLU A 364 27.03 -39.11 -7.58
CA GLU A 364 25.99 -39.39 -6.59
C GLU A 364 26.08 -38.45 -5.39
N PHE A 365 27.31 -38.15 -4.93
CA PHE A 365 27.51 -37.16 -3.87
C PHE A 365 27.02 -35.77 -4.27
N LEU A 366 27.34 -35.30 -5.48
CA LEU A 366 26.88 -34.01 -6.00
C LEU A 366 25.36 -33.93 -6.10
N GLU A 367 24.69 -35.01 -6.53
CA GLU A 367 23.23 -35.09 -6.59
C GLU A 367 22.61 -34.88 -5.19
N VAL A 368 23.10 -35.62 -4.17
CA VAL A 368 22.62 -35.54 -2.78
C VAL A 368 22.97 -34.19 -2.15
N PHE A 369 24.19 -33.69 -2.36
CA PHE A 369 24.67 -32.42 -1.84
C PHE A 369 23.85 -31.25 -2.39
N ASN A 370 23.59 -31.23 -3.70
CA ASN A 370 22.79 -30.18 -4.33
C ASN A 370 21.37 -30.13 -3.78
N ALA A 371 20.73 -31.29 -3.67
CA ALA A 371 19.38 -31.39 -3.14
C ALA A 371 19.28 -30.97 -1.66
N TRP A 372 20.27 -31.37 -0.85
CA TRP A 372 20.39 -30.91 0.54
C TRP A 372 20.57 -29.39 0.62
N LEU A 373 21.46 -28.83 -0.21
CA LEU A 373 21.74 -27.40 -0.24
C LEU A 373 20.48 -26.57 -0.58
N LEU A 374 19.73 -26.98 -1.60
CA LEU A 374 18.47 -26.34 -1.99
C LEU A 374 17.46 -26.30 -0.82
N ASP A 375 17.36 -27.41 -0.07
CA ASP A 375 16.47 -27.52 1.10
C ASP A 375 16.91 -26.54 2.20
N ILE A 376 18.18 -26.57 2.61
CA ILE A 376 18.66 -25.76 3.74
C ILE A 376 18.77 -24.25 3.42
N CYS A 377 19.08 -23.89 2.17
CA CYS A 377 19.11 -22.50 1.73
C CYS A 377 17.70 -21.91 1.67
N SER A 378 16.72 -22.67 1.17
CA SER A 378 15.34 -22.19 1.02
C SER A 378 14.56 -22.15 2.34
N ASP A 379 14.73 -23.16 3.22
CA ASP A 379 13.96 -23.27 4.47
C ASP A 379 14.62 -22.55 5.66
N TYR A 380 15.96 -22.46 5.69
CA TYR A 380 16.72 -21.94 6.85
C TYR A 380 17.64 -20.75 6.53
N GLY A 381 17.87 -20.44 5.24
CA GLY A 381 18.83 -19.41 4.86
C GLY A 381 20.26 -19.71 5.32
N ALA A 382 20.62 -21.00 5.34
CA ALA A 382 21.81 -21.52 6.01
C ALA A 382 23.12 -21.32 5.22
N LEU A 383 23.43 -20.09 4.80
CA LEU A 383 24.65 -19.75 4.03
C LEU A 383 25.57 -18.78 4.77
N GLY A 384 26.84 -19.13 4.92
CA GLY A 384 27.91 -18.27 5.44
C GLY A 384 27.91 -18.06 6.94
N HIS A 385 28.55 -18.95 7.71
CA HIS A 385 28.54 -18.92 9.18
C HIS A 385 28.94 -17.59 9.82
N LYS A 386 29.84 -16.80 9.21
CA LYS A 386 30.27 -15.47 9.71
C LYS A 386 29.27 -14.34 9.46
N ILE A 387 28.22 -14.56 8.67
CA ILE A 387 27.24 -13.50 8.37
C ILE A 387 26.28 -13.36 9.56
N PRO A 388 26.19 -12.17 10.19
CA PRO A 388 25.33 -11.98 11.37
C PRO A 388 23.83 -12.11 11.06
N ASP A 389 23.07 -12.60 12.03
CA ASP A 389 21.62 -12.74 11.94
C ASP A 389 20.88 -11.43 11.66
N GLU A 390 21.43 -10.30 12.10
CA GLU A 390 20.90 -8.97 11.76
C GLU A 390 20.89 -8.74 10.25
N ARG A 391 21.96 -9.13 9.54
CA ARG A 391 22.03 -9.00 8.07
C ARG A 391 21.10 -9.98 7.37
N ARG A 392 20.97 -11.19 7.90
CA ARG A 392 20.01 -12.18 7.37
C ARG A 392 18.58 -11.68 7.44
N LYS A 393 18.21 -10.99 8.52
CA LYS A 393 16.87 -10.42 8.73
C LYS A 393 16.53 -9.31 7.73
N GLU A 394 17.52 -8.67 7.10
CA GLU A 394 17.29 -7.71 6.00
C GLU A 394 16.69 -8.38 4.76
N VAL A 395 17.05 -9.65 4.51
CA VAL A 395 16.69 -10.38 3.28
C VAL A 395 15.60 -11.43 3.52
N LEU A 396 15.66 -12.12 4.67
CA LEU A 396 14.87 -13.32 4.95
C LEU A 396 13.85 -13.10 6.06
N SER A 397 12.62 -13.61 5.85
CA SER A 397 11.60 -13.76 6.90
C SER A 397 11.52 -15.23 7.32
N SER A 398 12.28 -15.63 8.35
CA SER A 398 12.30 -17.04 8.76
C SER A 398 11.15 -17.43 9.69
N TYR A 399 10.48 -18.52 9.36
CA TYR A 399 9.46 -19.18 10.19
C TYR A 399 10.03 -20.33 11.04
N ARG A 400 11.19 -20.89 10.67
CA ARG A 400 11.87 -22.03 11.34
C ARG A 400 13.16 -21.63 12.08
N GLY A 401 13.41 -20.33 12.20
CA GLY A 401 14.67 -19.75 12.71
C GLY A 401 15.73 -19.63 11.61
N LEU A 402 16.72 -18.77 11.83
CA LEU A 402 17.83 -18.56 10.89
C LEU A 402 18.92 -19.60 11.14
N GLY A 403 19.43 -20.21 10.08
CA GLY A 403 20.39 -21.30 10.17
C GLY A 403 19.78 -22.66 10.51
N LEU A 404 20.54 -23.69 10.20
CA LEU A 404 20.15 -25.08 10.39
C LEU A 404 20.25 -25.45 11.89
N PRO A 405 19.26 -26.12 12.49
CA PRO A 405 19.32 -26.51 13.90
C PRO A 405 20.39 -27.57 14.15
N THR A 406 20.85 -27.73 15.39
CA THR A 406 21.92 -28.70 15.72
C THR A 406 21.49 -30.15 15.55
N ASP A 407 20.20 -30.43 15.71
CA ASP A 407 19.55 -31.73 15.56
C ASP A 407 18.88 -31.89 14.18
N TRP A 408 19.34 -31.16 13.17
CA TRP A 408 18.77 -31.18 11.81
C TRP A 408 18.67 -32.59 11.22
N ASP A 409 17.72 -32.77 10.30
CA ASP A 409 17.49 -34.03 9.59
C ASP A 409 17.11 -33.73 8.14
N PHE A 410 17.22 -34.74 7.27
CA PHE A 410 16.86 -34.60 5.86
C PHE A 410 15.35 -34.42 5.66
N SER A 411 14.96 -33.72 4.60
CA SER A 411 13.55 -33.64 4.21
C SER A 411 13.00 -35.03 3.85
N LYS A 412 11.68 -35.20 4.00
CA LYS A 412 11.01 -36.46 3.61
C LYS A 412 11.28 -36.81 2.13
N VAL A 413 11.35 -35.80 1.27
CA VAL A 413 11.61 -35.99 -0.16
C VAL A 413 13.00 -36.58 -0.39
N MET A 414 14.00 -36.16 0.38
CA MET A 414 15.35 -36.73 0.33
C MET A 414 15.36 -38.20 0.75
N TYR A 415 14.72 -38.53 1.88
CA TYR A 415 14.55 -39.93 2.31
C TYR A 415 13.92 -40.79 1.21
N ASP A 416 12.83 -40.31 0.59
CA ASP A 416 12.10 -41.04 -0.45
C ASP A 416 12.85 -41.14 -1.79
N ASN A 417 13.64 -40.11 -2.15
CA ASN A 417 14.40 -40.08 -3.40
C ASN A 417 15.60 -41.02 -3.36
N VAL A 418 16.37 -40.97 -2.26
CA VAL A 418 17.56 -41.80 -2.09
C VAL A 418 17.19 -43.21 -1.64
N GLY A 419 16.05 -43.39 -0.95
CA GLY A 419 15.59 -44.69 -0.44
C GLY A 419 16.03 -44.99 0.99
N TRP A 420 16.36 -43.95 1.77
CA TRP A 420 16.77 -44.10 3.16
C TRP A 420 15.58 -44.39 4.09
N LYS A 421 15.85 -45.17 5.14
CA LYS A 421 14.90 -45.35 6.24
C LYS A 421 15.28 -44.44 7.41
N LYS A 422 14.27 -43.99 8.17
CA LYS A 422 14.51 -43.19 9.37
C LYS A 422 15.31 -44.01 10.38
N ASN A 423 16.37 -43.43 10.94
CA ASN A 423 17.34 -44.06 11.86
C ASN A 423 18.28 -45.10 11.22
N ASP A 424 18.37 -45.16 9.90
CA ASP A 424 19.35 -46.00 9.22
C ASP A 424 20.80 -45.48 9.51
N PRO A 425 21.76 -46.33 9.87
CA PRO A 425 23.16 -45.94 10.06
C PRO A 425 23.75 -45.17 8.87
N ILE A 426 23.30 -45.45 7.65
CA ILE A 426 23.74 -44.74 6.43
C ILE A 426 23.43 -43.24 6.51
N VAL A 427 22.27 -42.88 7.08
CA VAL A 427 21.85 -41.48 7.22
C VAL A 427 22.76 -40.74 8.20
N ALA A 428 23.17 -41.41 9.28
CA ALA A 428 24.13 -40.83 10.23
C ALA A 428 25.53 -40.66 9.61
N ALA A 429 25.91 -41.48 8.62
CA ALA A 429 27.11 -41.29 7.81
C ALA A 429 27.00 -40.06 6.92
N TRP A 430 25.92 -39.95 6.14
CA TRP A 430 25.67 -38.79 5.30
C TRP A 430 25.58 -37.49 6.08
N LYS A 431 24.93 -37.48 7.26
CA LYS A 431 24.93 -36.28 8.12
C LYS A 431 26.33 -35.88 8.57
N LYS A 432 27.19 -36.86 8.89
CA LYS A 432 28.59 -36.59 9.28
C LYS A 432 29.40 -36.08 8.09
N ALA A 433 29.26 -36.70 6.91
CA ALA A 433 29.91 -36.27 5.68
C ALA A 433 29.50 -34.84 5.29
N LEU A 434 28.20 -34.53 5.29
CA LEU A 434 27.71 -33.17 4.99
C LEU A 434 28.08 -32.14 6.07
N SER A 435 28.34 -32.57 7.31
CA SER A 435 28.86 -31.66 8.36
C SER A 435 30.26 -31.14 8.04
N VAL A 436 31.01 -31.79 7.13
CA VAL A 436 32.26 -31.24 6.58
C VAL A 436 32.04 -29.90 5.90
N PHE A 437 30.83 -29.54 5.47
CA PHE A 437 30.55 -28.25 4.84
C PHE A 437 29.98 -27.20 5.80
N LEU A 438 29.71 -27.58 7.05
CA LEU A 438 29.03 -26.74 8.03
C LEU A 438 30.01 -26.16 9.06
N ASP A 439 29.68 -24.97 9.54
CA ASP A 439 30.24 -24.40 10.77
C ASP A 439 29.14 -23.75 11.61
N SER A 440 29.39 -23.59 12.91
CA SER A 440 28.41 -23.12 13.88
C SER A 440 28.50 -21.61 14.13
N ASN A 441 27.35 -20.96 14.25
CA ASN A 441 27.22 -19.61 14.79
C ASN A 441 25.94 -19.53 15.63
N GLU A 442 26.00 -18.95 16.83
CA GLU A 442 24.86 -18.79 17.76
C GLU A 442 24.02 -20.08 17.95
N SER A 443 24.68 -21.24 18.08
CA SER A 443 24.04 -22.56 18.24
C SER A 443 23.21 -23.05 17.04
N ARG A 444 23.49 -22.54 15.84
CA ARG A 444 22.94 -23.00 14.55
C ARG A 444 24.09 -23.29 13.57
N TYR A 445 23.84 -24.16 12.59
CA TYR A 445 24.80 -24.48 11.53
C TYR A 445 24.54 -23.73 10.24
N TYR A 446 25.61 -23.39 9.53
CA TYR A 446 25.60 -22.69 8.26
C TYR A 446 26.66 -23.26 7.34
N ILE A 447 26.44 -23.21 6.02
CA ILE A 447 27.48 -23.54 5.03
C ILE A 447 28.66 -22.60 5.21
N GLU A 448 29.86 -23.16 5.36
CA GLU A 448 31.09 -22.39 5.34
C GLU A 448 31.48 -22.05 3.90
N LEU A 449 31.62 -20.75 3.61
CA LEU A 449 31.91 -20.24 2.25
C LEU A 449 33.25 -20.74 1.68
N SER A 450 34.19 -21.15 2.52
CA SER A 450 35.51 -21.66 2.11
C SER A 450 35.46 -23.11 1.60
N ARG A 451 34.36 -23.83 1.87
CA ARG A 451 34.21 -25.28 1.60
C ARG A 451 33.34 -25.57 0.37
N VAL A 452 32.82 -24.53 -0.27
CA VAL A 452 31.97 -24.63 -1.46
C VAL A 452 32.48 -23.72 -2.57
N VAL A 453 32.17 -24.03 -3.82
CA VAL A 453 32.62 -23.32 -5.03
C VAL A 453 31.41 -22.92 -5.88
N PRO A 454 31.33 -21.66 -6.35
CA PRO A 454 30.29 -21.24 -7.28
C PRO A 454 30.58 -21.71 -8.70
N LYS A 455 29.59 -22.30 -9.37
CA LYS A 455 29.68 -22.75 -10.76
C LYS A 455 28.88 -21.86 -11.70
N PHE A 456 29.41 -21.70 -12.91
CA PHE A 456 28.83 -20.89 -13.97
C PHE A 456 27.73 -21.66 -14.73
N GLY A 457 26.53 -21.07 -14.78
CA GLY A 457 25.31 -21.78 -15.19
C GLY A 457 24.92 -21.77 -16.67
N LEU A 458 25.42 -20.84 -17.47
CA LEU A 458 24.87 -20.63 -18.83
C LEU A 458 25.19 -21.76 -19.81
N GLU A 459 26.26 -22.50 -19.58
CA GLU A 459 26.69 -23.64 -20.42
C GLU A 459 26.23 -24.99 -19.83
N HIS A 460 25.59 -24.97 -18.66
CA HIS A 460 25.10 -26.17 -17.98
C HIS A 460 23.76 -26.64 -18.53
N GLU A 461 23.56 -27.95 -18.51
CA GLU A 461 22.27 -28.55 -18.86
C GLU A 461 21.31 -28.54 -17.67
N TRP A 462 20.41 -27.57 -17.65
CA TRP A 462 19.39 -27.45 -16.60
C TRP A 462 18.17 -28.32 -16.86
N LEU A 463 17.61 -28.88 -15.78
CA LEU A 463 16.39 -29.67 -15.78
C LEU A 463 15.26 -28.89 -15.10
N ARG A 464 14.07 -28.94 -15.69
CA ARG A 464 12.84 -28.42 -15.11
C ARG A 464 11.88 -29.56 -14.77
N CYS A 465 11.32 -29.50 -13.58
CA CYS A 465 10.31 -30.48 -13.16
C CYS A 465 8.93 -30.12 -13.71
N LYS A 466 8.28 -31.04 -14.43
CA LYS A 466 6.89 -30.88 -14.89
C LYS A 466 5.85 -30.90 -13.78
N GLN A 467 6.22 -31.38 -12.58
CA GLN A 467 5.30 -31.48 -11.46
C GLN A 467 5.34 -30.27 -10.52
N CYS A 468 6.52 -29.71 -10.24
CA CYS A 468 6.65 -28.57 -9.33
C CYS A 468 7.19 -27.29 -10.00
N SER A 469 7.46 -27.32 -11.31
CA SER A 469 8.05 -26.23 -12.10
C SER A 469 9.46 -25.78 -11.72
N GLU A 470 10.02 -26.29 -10.63
CA GLU A 470 11.36 -25.94 -10.15
C GLU A 470 12.47 -26.38 -11.10
N LEU A 471 13.54 -25.58 -11.12
CA LEU A 471 14.76 -25.86 -11.83
C LEU A 471 15.75 -26.57 -10.93
N THR A 472 16.54 -27.48 -11.50
CA THR A 472 17.68 -28.09 -10.81
C THR A 472 18.85 -28.30 -11.77
N ALA A 473 20.05 -28.18 -11.23
CA ALA A 473 21.29 -28.53 -11.91
C ALA A 473 21.49 -30.06 -11.91
N PHE A 474 21.04 -30.75 -10.85
CA PHE A 474 21.22 -32.19 -10.68
C PHE A 474 19.92 -32.88 -10.23
N PRO A 475 19.51 -33.98 -10.90
CA PRO A 475 18.47 -34.86 -10.37
C PRO A 475 19.04 -35.71 -9.23
N VAL A 476 18.21 -36.18 -8.29
CA VAL A 476 18.61 -37.20 -7.29
C VAL A 476 18.07 -38.54 -7.74
N HIS A 477 18.95 -39.45 -8.21
CA HIS A 477 18.52 -40.75 -8.75
C HIS A 477 17.44 -40.62 -9.84
N GLY A 478 17.59 -39.62 -10.72
CA GLY A 478 16.64 -39.32 -11.80
C GLY A 478 15.33 -38.65 -11.35
N LYS A 479 15.21 -38.25 -10.07
CA LYS A 479 14.03 -37.58 -9.51
C LYS A 479 14.32 -36.12 -9.18
N CYS A 480 13.27 -35.31 -9.13
CA CYS A 480 13.33 -33.92 -8.72
C CYS A 480 13.74 -33.79 -7.24
N PRO A 481 14.73 -32.95 -6.89
CA PRO A 481 15.19 -32.77 -5.51
C PRO A 481 14.12 -32.13 -4.61
N THR A 482 13.28 -31.27 -5.18
CA THR A 482 12.27 -30.53 -4.41
C THR A 482 11.01 -31.35 -4.12
N CYS A 483 10.45 -32.04 -5.13
CA CYS A 483 9.16 -32.71 -4.99
C CYS A 483 9.20 -34.24 -5.13
N GLY A 484 10.32 -34.81 -5.57
CA GLY A 484 10.51 -36.25 -5.78
C GLY A 484 9.89 -36.82 -7.07
N SER A 485 9.38 -35.97 -7.95
CA SER A 485 8.82 -36.39 -9.24
C SER A 485 9.89 -36.97 -10.17
N ASN A 486 9.55 -37.99 -10.95
CA ASN A 486 10.40 -38.51 -12.03
C ASN A 486 10.20 -37.78 -13.37
N GLN A 487 9.37 -36.73 -13.41
CA GLN A 487 9.06 -35.98 -14.63
C GLN A 487 9.98 -34.75 -14.78
N LEU A 488 11.26 -35.00 -15.00
CA LEU A 488 12.26 -33.96 -15.29
C LEU A 488 12.51 -33.86 -16.79
N GLU A 489 12.55 -32.64 -17.31
CA GLU A 489 12.85 -32.37 -18.72
C GLU A 489 13.90 -31.27 -18.87
N LYS A 490 14.68 -31.35 -19.95
CA LYS A 490 15.65 -30.29 -20.27
C LYS A 490 14.90 -28.98 -20.53
N VAL A 491 15.45 -27.88 -20.00
CA VAL A 491 14.88 -26.55 -20.25
C VAL A 491 14.97 -26.24 -21.74
N SER A 492 13.84 -25.96 -22.38
CA SER A 492 13.77 -25.57 -23.79
C SER A 492 14.20 -24.11 -24.01
N ASP A 493 14.48 -23.74 -25.26
CA ASP A 493 14.76 -22.34 -25.63
C ASP A 493 13.64 -21.38 -25.22
N GLN A 494 12.38 -21.83 -25.34
CA GLN A 494 11.22 -21.07 -24.87
C GLN A 494 11.22 -20.91 -23.34
N GLY A 495 11.66 -21.93 -22.60
CA GLY A 495 11.86 -21.87 -21.15
C GLY A 495 12.93 -20.83 -20.76
N TYR A 496 14.06 -20.81 -21.44
CA TYR A 496 15.09 -19.78 -21.24
C TYR A 496 14.61 -18.37 -21.64
N SER A 497 13.83 -18.27 -22.73
CA SER A 497 13.23 -17.02 -23.18
C SER A 497 12.25 -16.44 -22.16
N ALA A 498 11.46 -17.30 -21.48
CA ALA A 498 10.57 -16.89 -20.40
C ALA A 498 11.33 -16.28 -19.20
N MET A 499 12.57 -16.72 -18.96
CA MET A 499 13.49 -16.15 -17.97
C MET A 499 14.36 -15.01 -18.52
N GLY A 500 14.14 -14.62 -19.79
CA GLY A 500 14.97 -13.65 -20.50
C GLY A 500 15.06 -12.29 -19.82
N PHE A 501 14.04 -11.89 -19.06
CA PHE A 501 14.08 -10.64 -18.29
C PHE A 501 15.27 -10.58 -17.32
N TRP A 502 15.61 -11.69 -16.67
CA TRP A 502 16.74 -11.79 -15.72
C TRP A 502 18.03 -12.28 -16.38
N ARG A 503 17.94 -13.20 -17.35
CA ARG A 503 19.11 -13.79 -18.02
C ARG A 503 19.76 -12.86 -19.04
N LYS A 504 18.98 -12.04 -19.74
CA LYS A 504 19.50 -11.20 -20.83
C LYS A 504 20.52 -10.17 -20.34
N PRO A 505 20.28 -9.39 -19.27
CA PRO A 505 21.30 -8.47 -18.76
C PRO A 505 22.64 -9.14 -18.43
N VAL A 506 22.61 -10.37 -17.93
CA VAL A 506 23.83 -11.14 -17.63
C VAL A 506 24.52 -11.60 -18.92
N SER A 507 23.75 -12.08 -19.89
CA SER A 507 24.27 -12.48 -21.21
C SER A 507 24.91 -11.30 -21.95
N ASP A 508 24.26 -10.13 -21.92
CA ASP A 508 24.76 -8.88 -22.52
C ASP A 508 26.08 -8.46 -21.84
N ALA A 509 26.18 -8.53 -20.51
CA ALA A 509 27.40 -8.20 -19.77
C ALA A 509 28.58 -9.16 -20.08
N LEU A 510 28.28 -10.44 -20.32
CA LEU A 510 29.27 -11.44 -20.76
C LEU A 510 29.76 -11.19 -22.19
N ALA A 511 28.89 -10.66 -23.07
CA ALA A 511 29.25 -10.23 -24.41
C ALA A 511 30.07 -8.93 -24.44
N GLY A 512 30.22 -8.25 -23.29
CA GLY A 512 31.03 -7.05 -23.14
C GLY A 512 30.23 -5.75 -23.01
N ASP A 513 28.89 -5.82 -22.94
CA ASP A 513 28.07 -4.62 -22.73
C ASP A 513 28.33 -4.00 -21.35
N ALA A 514 28.15 -2.68 -21.27
CA ALA A 514 28.39 -1.91 -20.05
C ALA A 514 27.36 -2.25 -18.96
N ILE A 515 27.84 -2.59 -17.78
CA ILE A 515 27.03 -2.70 -16.57
C ILE A 515 26.82 -1.29 -16.01
N ARG A 516 25.57 -0.86 -15.87
CA ARG A 516 25.20 0.46 -15.38
C ARG A 516 24.45 0.34 -14.06
N VAL A 517 24.99 0.97 -13.02
CA VAL A 517 24.29 1.20 -11.75
C VAL A 517 23.75 2.62 -11.79
N ILE A 518 22.47 2.79 -11.48
CA ILE A 518 21.76 4.07 -11.57
C ILE A 518 21.56 4.60 -10.15
N ASP A 519 22.27 5.68 -9.80
CA ASP A 519 22.13 6.30 -8.48
C ASP A 519 20.86 7.14 -8.45
N THR A 520 19.90 6.74 -7.61
CA THR A 520 18.63 7.45 -7.43
C THR A 520 18.53 8.04 -6.04
N GLU A 521 18.31 9.35 -5.96
CA GLU A 521 18.12 10.05 -4.68
C GLU A 521 16.75 10.72 -4.58
N GLU A 522 16.29 10.85 -3.34
CA GLU A 522 15.04 11.52 -3.00
C GLU A 522 15.24 13.04 -3.03
N HIS A 523 14.28 13.78 -3.62
CA HIS A 523 14.25 15.23 -3.60
C HIS A 523 12.88 15.71 -3.11
N THR A 524 12.65 15.60 -1.80
CA THR A 524 11.42 16.04 -1.16
C THR A 524 11.73 16.99 0.00
N ALA A 525 10.72 17.77 0.41
CA ALA A 525 10.81 18.59 1.60
C ALA A 525 11.10 17.80 2.89
N GLN A 526 10.96 16.47 2.90
CA GLN A 526 11.24 15.63 4.07
C GLN A 526 12.73 15.63 4.44
N LEU A 527 13.61 15.89 3.47
CA LEU A 527 15.06 15.96 3.65
C LEU A 527 15.56 17.41 3.80
N SER A 528 14.64 18.38 3.87
CA SER A 528 14.97 19.81 4.00
C SER A 528 15.19 20.25 5.44
N TYR A 529 14.93 19.40 6.45
CA TYR A 529 15.23 19.72 7.84
C TYR A 529 16.74 20.00 7.99
N LYS A 530 17.06 21.15 8.59
CA LYS A 530 18.42 21.59 8.92
C LYS A 530 18.51 21.80 10.42
N ASP A 531 19.45 21.12 11.08
CA ASP A 531 19.93 21.62 12.38
C ASP A 531 20.93 22.74 12.07
N GLN A 532 20.60 23.99 12.40
CA GLN A 532 21.38 25.18 12.03
C GLN A 532 22.82 25.17 12.60
N ARG A 533 23.16 24.20 13.46
CA ARG A 533 24.45 24.13 14.15
C ARG A 533 25.56 23.39 13.39
N ASP A 534 25.22 22.42 12.53
CA ASP A 534 26.20 21.45 12.04
C ASP A 534 26.39 21.42 10.50
N ASP A 535 25.40 21.79 9.68
CA ASP A 535 25.47 21.68 8.21
C ASP A 535 25.07 22.97 7.47
N MET A 536 25.88 23.36 6.46
CA MET A 536 25.63 24.55 5.62
C MET A 536 24.53 24.33 4.56
N TRP A 537 24.29 23.07 4.15
CA TRP A 537 23.29 22.70 3.13
C TRP A 537 22.42 21.53 3.62
N SER A 538 21.12 21.55 3.28
CA SER A 538 20.24 20.41 3.54
C SER A 538 20.61 19.22 2.65
N ARG A 539 20.18 18.01 3.02
CA ARG A 539 20.40 16.84 2.16
C ARG A 539 19.76 16.98 0.78
N THR A 540 18.59 17.60 0.70
CA THR A 540 17.93 17.92 -0.57
C THR A 540 18.85 18.75 -1.48
N GLU A 541 19.46 19.83 -0.95
CA GLU A 541 20.38 20.70 -1.70
C GLU A 541 21.67 19.95 -2.11
N GLN A 542 22.18 19.07 -1.25
CA GLN A 542 23.34 18.23 -1.57
C GLN A 542 23.08 17.29 -2.75
N TYR A 543 21.92 16.62 -2.76
CA TYR A 543 21.53 15.75 -3.87
C TYR A 543 21.25 16.53 -5.16
N GLU A 544 20.70 17.73 -5.06
CA GLU A 544 20.52 18.62 -6.21
C GLU A 544 21.87 19.00 -6.84
N MET A 545 22.86 19.42 -6.05
CA MET A 545 24.20 19.74 -6.52
C MET A 545 24.85 18.52 -7.20
N ARG A 546 24.73 17.33 -6.60
CA ARG A 546 25.25 16.08 -7.20
C ARG A 546 24.54 15.71 -8.51
N PHE A 547 23.26 16.03 -8.66
CA PHE A 547 22.52 15.82 -9.91
C PHE A 547 22.95 16.78 -11.02
N GLN A 548 23.29 18.03 -10.65
CA GLN A 548 23.88 19.03 -11.55
C GLN A 548 25.37 18.76 -11.87
N ASP A 549 25.93 17.68 -11.33
CA ASP A 549 27.35 17.31 -11.42
C ASP A 549 28.30 18.35 -10.76
N LEU A 550 27.79 19.12 -9.79
CA LEU A 550 28.56 19.95 -8.86
C LEU A 550 29.05 19.10 -7.68
N LEU A 551 30.02 18.23 -7.98
CA LEU A 551 30.51 17.21 -7.06
C LEU A 551 31.64 17.74 -6.16
N LYS A 552 31.61 17.42 -4.86
CA LYS A 552 32.80 17.52 -4.01
C LYS A 552 33.81 16.42 -4.39
N LYS A 553 35.01 16.47 -3.80
CA LYS A 553 36.04 15.46 -4.02
C LYS A 553 35.50 14.09 -3.56
N ASP A 554 35.56 13.10 -4.45
CA ASP A 554 35.16 11.71 -4.23
C ASP A 554 33.64 11.44 -4.10
N GLU A 555 32.76 12.41 -4.41
CA GLU A 555 31.30 12.19 -4.46
C GLU A 555 30.83 11.71 -5.84
N PRO A 556 29.96 10.67 -5.93
CA PRO A 556 29.41 10.22 -7.19
C PRO A 556 28.21 11.09 -7.63
N PRO A 557 28.01 11.24 -8.96
CA PRO A 557 26.86 11.94 -9.49
C PRO A 557 25.55 11.22 -9.18
N VAL A 558 24.49 11.99 -8.94
CA VAL A 558 23.12 11.44 -8.89
C VAL A 558 22.58 11.36 -10.31
N ASP A 559 22.15 10.18 -10.75
CA ASP A 559 21.63 9.98 -12.10
C ASP A 559 20.13 10.29 -12.20
N ILE A 560 19.40 10.03 -11.11
CA ILE A 560 17.97 10.20 -11.03
C ILE A 560 17.59 10.91 -9.73
N LEU A 561 16.83 12.01 -9.86
CA LEU A 561 16.13 12.62 -8.73
C LEU A 561 14.66 12.23 -8.73
N SER A 562 14.21 11.70 -7.59
CA SER A 562 12.80 11.39 -7.32
C SER A 562 12.16 12.53 -6.54
N SER A 563 11.42 13.37 -7.26
CA SER A 563 10.92 14.64 -6.74
C SER A 563 9.41 14.67 -6.55
N THR A 564 8.94 15.55 -5.65
CA THR A 564 7.53 15.96 -5.60
C THR A 564 7.20 17.05 -6.62
N THR A 565 5.92 17.43 -6.70
CA THR A 565 5.39 18.45 -7.62
C THR A 565 6.08 19.81 -7.46
N THR A 566 6.47 20.12 -6.22
CA THR A 566 7.10 21.34 -5.76
C THR A 566 8.62 21.23 -5.81
N MET A 567 9.22 21.00 -6.98
CA MET A 567 10.57 21.53 -7.17
C MET A 567 10.46 23.06 -7.11
N GLU A 568 10.51 23.56 -5.87
CA GLU A 568 10.41 24.95 -5.47
C GLU A 568 11.57 25.70 -6.12
N VAL A 569 11.25 26.81 -6.77
CA VAL A 569 12.21 27.80 -7.27
C VAL A 569 13.07 27.32 -8.46
N GLY A 570 12.51 27.39 -9.69
CA GLY A 570 13.25 27.91 -10.85
C GLY A 570 14.58 27.28 -11.30
N ILE A 571 15.01 26.13 -10.77
CA ILE A 571 16.33 25.54 -11.09
C ILE A 571 16.39 25.17 -12.58
N ASP A 572 17.39 25.72 -13.26
CA ASP A 572 17.71 25.40 -14.65
C ASP A 572 18.72 24.24 -14.69
N ILE A 573 18.21 23.03 -14.80
CA ILE A 573 19.01 21.80 -14.91
C ILE A 573 19.62 21.63 -16.33
N GLY A 574 19.55 22.66 -17.18
CA GLY A 574 20.19 22.66 -18.50
C GLY A 574 19.55 21.69 -19.49
N SER A 575 20.35 20.77 -20.05
CA SER A 575 20.03 19.90 -21.18
C SER A 575 19.24 18.63 -20.80
N LEU A 576 18.30 18.70 -19.85
CA LEU A 576 17.52 17.53 -19.45
C LEU A 576 16.68 17.04 -20.63
N VAL A 577 16.84 15.76 -21.01
CA VAL A 577 16.13 15.15 -22.15
C VAL A 577 15.07 14.14 -21.74
N ALA A 578 15.03 13.73 -20.47
CA ALA A 578 14.16 12.67 -20.00
C ALA A 578 13.47 13.04 -18.68
N VAL A 579 12.14 12.91 -18.69
CA VAL A 579 11.30 13.01 -17.49
C VAL A 579 10.46 11.74 -17.37
N GLY A 580 10.35 11.23 -16.15
CA GLY A 580 9.45 10.15 -15.78
C GLY A 580 8.37 10.63 -14.81
N LEU A 581 7.12 10.27 -15.05
CA LEU A 581 5.98 10.58 -14.19
C LEU A 581 5.43 9.27 -13.64
N ARG A 582 5.48 9.10 -12.31
CA ARG A 582 5.07 7.85 -11.65
C ARG A 582 3.54 7.62 -11.68
N ASN A 583 2.78 8.69 -11.87
CA ASN A 583 1.33 8.71 -12.01
C ASN A 583 0.93 9.86 -12.94
N ILE A 584 -0.32 9.90 -13.41
CA ILE A 584 -0.81 11.09 -14.12
C ILE A 584 -0.95 12.25 -13.10
N PRO A 585 -0.27 13.40 -13.32
CA PRO A 585 -0.43 14.62 -12.52
C PRO A 585 -1.88 15.10 -12.45
N PRO A 586 -2.32 15.72 -11.34
CA PRO A 586 -3.73 16.02 -11.13
C PRO A 586 -4.34 16.94 -12.20
N MET A 587 -3.62 17.99 -12.58
CA MET A 587 -4.06 18.96 -13.60
C MET A 587 -3.11 19.00 -14.79
N ARG A 588 -3.61 19.54 -15.90
CA ARG A 588 -2.84 19.80 -17.12
C ARG A 588 -1.64 20.70 -16.85
N GLU A 589 -1.81 21.75 -16.06
CA GLU A 589 -0.74 22.70 -15.74
C GLU A 589 0.39 21.98 -14.98
N ASN A 590 0.06 21.08 -14.04
CA ASN A 590 1.06 20.25 -13.37
C ASN A 590 1.78 19.35 -14.37
N TYR A 591 1.06 18.71 -15.29
CA TYR A 591 1.67 17.88 -16.32
C TYR A 591 2.63 18.69 -17.20
N GLN A 592 2.18 19.84 -17.71
CA GLN A 592 2.99 20.70 -18.57
C GLN A 592 4.21 21.26 -17.84
N GLN A 593 4.07 21.66 -16.57
CA GLN A 593 5.19 22.13 -15.77
C GLN A 593 6.25 21.06 -15.52
N ARG A 594 5.84 19.80 -15.33
CA ARG A 594 6.76 18.66 -15.13
C ARG A 594 7.38 18.18 -16.44
N ALA A 595 6.57 17.98 -17.47
CA ALA A 595 7.01 17.56 -18.79
C ALA A 595 7.91 18.61 -19.45
N GLY A 596 7.59 19.90 -19.29
CA GLY A 596 8.37 21.04 -19.79
C GLY A 596 9.70 21.29 -19.08
N ARG A 597 10.10 20.40 -18.15
CA ARG A 597 11.47 20.35 -17.62
C ARG A 597 12.44 19.68 -18.60
N ALA A 598 11.95 18.81 -19.48
CA ALA A 598 12.76 18.22 -20.53
C ALA A 598 12.68 19.01 -21.85
N GLY A 599 13.72 18.91 -22.68
CA GLY A 599 13.75 19.50 -24.03
C GLY A 599 14.15 20.98 -24.08
N ARG A 600 14.88 21.47 -23.07
CA ARG A 600 15.44 22.83 -23.04
C ARG A 600 16.83 22.84 -23.70
N ARG A 601 17.24 23.99 -24.27
CA ARG A 601 18.60 24.28 -24.77
C ARG A 601 19.18 23.27 -25.79
N GLY A 602 18.55 23.17 -26.97
CA GLY A 602 19.19 22.57 -28.17
C GLY A 602 19.09 21.05 -28.34
N ALA A 603 18.43 20.34 -27.42
CA ALA A 603 18.07 18.94 -27.64
C ALA A 603 16.86 18.84 -28.60
N SER A 604 17.06 18.20 -29.76
CA SER A 604 15.99 18.01 -30.77
C SER A 604 14.91 17.02 -30.36
N LEU A 605 15.20 16.16 -29.37
CA LEU A 605 14.30 15.12 -28.88
C LEU A 605 14.32 15.08 -27.35
N SER A 606 13.13 15.08 -26.75
CA SER A 606 12.93 14.77 -25.33
C SER A 606 11.93 13.63 -25.17
N THR A 607 12.07 12.88 -24.08
CA THR A 607 11.21 11.75 -23.76
C THR A 607 10.48 11.99 -22.45
N ILE A 608 9.16 11.82 -22.48
CA ILE A 608 8.31 11.86 -21.30
C ILE A 608 7.64 10.49 -21.18
N VAL A 609 7.96 9.78 -20.10
CA VAL A 609 7.36 8.48 -19.77
C VAL A 609 6.40 8.69 -18.61
N THR A 610 5.13 8.41 -18.82
CA THR A 610 4.10 8.50 -17.78
C THR A 610 3.55 7.12 -17.51
N PHE A 611 3.60 6.70 -16.25
CA PHE A 611 3.02 5.45 -15.80
C PHE A 611 1.66 5.73 -15.16
N CYS A 612 0.62 5.18 -15.75
CA CYS A 612 -0.76 5.31 -15.32
C CYS A 612 -1.06 4.20 -14.31
N GLU A 613 -1.38 4.60 -13.08
CA GLU A 613 -1.82 3.67 -12.05
C GLU A 613 -3.27 3.22 -12.30
N ASP A 614 -3.74 2.34 -11.42
CA ASP A 614 -5.12 1.82 -11.34
C ASP A 614 -6.13 2.86 -10.80
N GLY A 615 -5.82 4.15 -10.90
CA GLY A 615 -6.69 5.26 -10.51
C GLY A 615 -7.68 5.65 -11.62
N PRO A 616 -8.83 6.26 -11.29
CA PRO A 616 -9.87 6.66 -12.23
C PRO A 616 -9.38 7.86 -13.03
N HIS A 617 -8.65 8.77 -12.38
CA HIS A 617 -7.96 9.89 -13.00
C HIS A 617 -6.92 9.38 -14.02
N ASP A 618 -5.98 8.53 -13.59
CA ASP A 618 -4.99 7.91 -14.47
C ASP A 618 -5.63 7.15 -15.63
N THR A 619 -6.68 6.40 -15.36
CA THR A 619 -7.40 5.59 -16.35
C THR A 619 -8.15 6.45 -17.37
N MET A 620 -8.80 7.51 -16.91
CA MET A 620 -9.53 8.46 -17.75
C MET A 620 -8.58 9.10 -18.77
N TYR A 621 -7.43 9.60 -18.31
CA TYR A 621 -6.44 10.23 -19.18
C TYR A 621 -5.57 9.23 -19.94
N PHE A 622 -5.48 7.97 -19.50
CA PHE A 622 -4.91 6.90 -20.33
C PHE A 622 -5.81 6.57 -21.53
N THR A 623 -7.13 6.52 -21.32
CA THR A 623 -8.11 6.19 -22.35
C THR A 623 -8.33 7.35 -23.31
N ASN A 624 -8.38 8.59 -22.80
CA ASN A 624 -8.46 9.82 -23.60
C ASN A 624 -7.43 10.85 -23.11
N PRO A 625 -6.19 10.82 -23.66
CA PRO A 625 -5.13 11.71 -23.22
C PRO A 625 -5.25 13.16 -23.73
N ALA A 626 -6.13 13.42 -24.70
CA ALA A 626 -6.21 14.73 -25.37
C ALA A 626 -6.45 15.91 -24.40
N PRO A 627 -7.34 15.84 -23.40
CA PRO A 627 -7.58 16.96 -22.50
C PRO A 627 -6.36 17.29 -21.61
N MET A 628 -5.59 16.27 -21.17
CA MET A 628 -4.37 16.49 -20.39
C MET A 628 -3.27 17.18 -21.20
N PHE A 629 -3.15 16.86 -22.49
CA PHE A 629 -2.05 17.40 -23.31
C PHE A 629 -2.42 18.68 -24.06
N ARG A 630 -3.66 18.78 -24.56
CA ARG A 630 -4.13 19.83 -25.46
C ARG A 630 -5.42 20.53 -24.98
N GLY A 631 -5.96 20.18 -23.81
CA GLY A 631 -7.12 20.88 -23.25
C GLY A 631 -6.86 22.36 -22.97
N ASP A 632 -7.91 23.13 -22.72
CA ASP A 632 -7.76 24.54 -22.36
C ASP A 632 -7.27 24.67 -20.90
N PRO A 633 -6.39 25.64 -20.58
CA PRO A 633 -5.97 25.88 -19.21
C PRO A 633 -7.13 26.42 -18.38
N ARG A 634 -7.15 26.09 -17.08
CA ARG A 634 -8.19 26.62 -16.18
C ARG A 634 -8.09 28.13 -16.05
N ARG A 635 -9.24 28.78 -15.86
CA ARG A 635 -9.26 30.19 -15.44
C ARG A 635 -9.07 30.22 -13.92
N PRO A 636 -8.02 30.88 -13.39
CA PRO A 636 -7.86 30.99 -11.95
C PRO A 636 -9.06 31.74 -11.37
N TRP A 637 -9.66 31.19 -10.31
CA TRP A 637 -10.79 31.78 -9.60
C TRP A 637 -10.40 32.03 -8.15
N ILE A 638 -10.73 33.22 -7.64
CA ILE A 638 -10.52 33.63 -6.26
C ILE A 638 -11.84 34.19 -5.74
N ASP A 639 -12.28 33.76 -4.57
CA ASP A 639 -13.46 34.31 -3.91
C ASP A 639 -13.15 35.66 -3.25
N ILE A 640 -13.41 36.74 -3.98
CA ILE A 640 -13.22 38.11 -3.49
C ILE A 640 -14.32 38.60 -2.53
N GLN A 641 -15.38 37.80 -2.32
CA GLN A 641 -16.50 38.15 -1.43
C GLN A 641 -16.42 37.44 -0.07
N SER A 642 -15.45 36.54 0.10
CA SER A 642 -15.26 35.79 1.34
C SER A 642 -14.85 36.71 2.49
N GLU A 643 -15.78 36.96 3.42
CA GLU A 643 -15.52 37.69 4.66
C GLU A 643 -14.38 37.07 5.48
N LYS A 644 -14.21 35.74 5.41
CA LYS A 644 -13.17 34.99 6.13
C LYS A 644 -11.77 35.26 5.57
N LEU A 645 -11.63 35.30 4.25
CA LEU A 645 -10.37 35.66 3.61
C LEU A 645 -10.00 37.11 3.95
N LEU A 646 -10.97 38.02 3.86
CA LEU A 646 -10.76 39.43 4.22
C LEU A 646 -10.38 39.59 5.69
N TYR A 647 -11.12 38.96 6.62
CA TYR A 647 -10.84 38.98 8.06
C TYR A 647 -9.38 38.65 8.38
N ARG A 648 -8.86 37.55 7.82
CA ARG A 648 -7.48 37.12 8.04
C ARG A 648 -6.46 38.13 7.50
N HIS A 649 -6.68 38.66 6.29
CA HIS A 649 -5.77 39.67 5.73
C HIS A 649 -5.79 40.95 6.57
N MET A 650 -6.96 41.33 7.09
CA MET A 650 -7.09 42.46 8.00
C MET A 650 -6.34 42.25 9.31
N ASN A 651 -6.40 41.05 9.90
CA ASN A 651 -5.64 40.71 11.10
C ASN A 651 -4.14 40.83 10.86
N MET A 652 -3.65 40.34 9.72
CA MET A 652 -2.23 40.45 9.35
C MET A 652 -1.81 41.92 9.24
N ILE A 653 -2.63 42.76 8.60
CA ILE A 653 -2.37 44.21 8.51
C ILE A 653 -2.33 44.85 9.91
N ALA A 654 -3.29 44.51 10.79
CA ALA A 654 -3.36 45.06 12.14
C ALA A 654 -2.12 44.73 12.97
N VAL A 655 -1.71 43.46 13.00
CA VAL A 655 -0.54 43.03 13.78
C VAL A 655 0.75 43.60 13.18
N GLN A 656 0.90 43.56 11.85
CA GLN A 656 2.10 44.09 11.20
C GLN A 656 2.22 45.61 11.36
N ALA A 657 1.11 46.36 11.26
CA ALA A 657 1.10 47.81 11.46
C ALA A 657 1.45 48.21 12.90
N PHE A 658 1.14 47.37 13.89
CA PHE A 658 1.59 47.56 15.27
C PHE A 658 3.10 47.30 15.46
N LEU A 659 3.64 46.27 14.80
CA LEU A 659 5.04 45.88 14.96
C LEU A 659 6.05 46.78 14.21
N ILE A 660 5.67 47.34 13.06
CA ILE A 660 6.54 48.20 12.24
C ILE A 660 7.16 49.37 13.05
N PRO A 661 6.38 50.18 13.80
CA PRO A 661 6.94 51.26 14.65
C PRO A 661 7.91 50.78 15.73
N LYS A 662 7.89 49.49 16.08
CA LYS A 662 8.75 48.88 17.11
C LYS A 662 10.02 48.27 16.53
N GLY A 663 10.25 48.39 15.21
CA GLY A 663 11.38 47.75 14.53
C GLY A 663 11.33 46.22 14.53
N GLN A 664 10.15 45.65 14.81
CA GLN A 664 9.91 44.21 14.84
C GLN A 664 9.12 43.77 13.62
N SER A 665 9.23 42.49 13.26
CA SER A 665 8.38 41.84 12.26
C SER A 665 7.74 40.60 12.86
N LEU A 666 6.67 40.11 12.24
CA LEU A 666 6.01 38.87 12.69
C LEU A 666 6.96 37.67 12.76
N ASP A 667 7.91 37.57 11.83
CA ASP A 667 8.91 36.50 11.77
C ASP A 667 10.11 36.75 12.71
N GLY A 668 10.34 38.01 13.08
CA GLY A 668 11.46 38.40 13.94
C GLY A 668 11.17 38.32 15.44
N ILE A 669 9.89 38.42 15.85
CA ILE A 669 9.48 38.40 17.26
C ILE A 669 9.04 37.00 17.71
N ASP A 670 9.56 36.54 18.84
CA ASP A 670 9.11 35.27 19.43
C ASP A 670 7.77 35.42 20.15
N THR A 671 6.93 34.38 20.11
CA THR A 671 5.55 34.40 20.64
C THR A 671 5.55 34.70 22.13
N ILE A 672 6.52 34.17 22.88
CA ILE A 672 6.64 34.39 24.32
C ILE A 672 6.95 35.87 24.58
N GLY A 673 7.96 36.41 23.89
CA GLY A 673 8.33 37.83 23.96
C GLY A 673 7.20 38.77 23.55
N PHE A 674 6.41 38.44 22.52
CA PHE A 674 5.24 39.25 22.14
C PHE A 674 4.23 39.36 23.30
N PHE A 675 3.86 38.23 23.91
CA PHE A 675 2.87 38.23 24.99
C PHE A 675 3.40 38.80 26.30
N GLU A 676 4.70 38.69 26.58
CA GLU A 676 5.32 39.21 27.79
C GLU A 676 5.63 40.72 27.70
N GLU A 677 6.04 41.22 26.52
CA GLU A 677 6.50 42.61 26.36
C GLU A 677 5.46 43.55 25.72
N TYR A 678 4.61 43.05 24.81
CA TYR A 678 3.77 43.91 23.96
C TYR A 678 2.26 43.70 24.09
N TRP A 679 1.79 42.69 24.83
CA TRP A 679 0.37 42.31 24.89
C TRP A 679 -0.56 43.45 25.33
N GLU A 680 -0.21 44.17 26.39
CA GLU A 680 -1.03 45.28 26.90
C GLU A 680 -1.08 46.47 25.94
N GLU A 681 0.04 46.75 25.26
CA GLU A 681 0.13 47.85 24.29
C GLU A 681 -0.64 47.51 23.01
N PHE A 682 -0.54 46.26 22.54
CA PHE A 682 -1.27 45.75 21.39
C PHE A 682 -2.80 45.80 21.62
N THR A 683 -3.26 45.39 22.80
CA THR A 683 -4.70 45.43 23.15
C THR A 683 -5.24 46.86 23.11
N ARG A 684 -4.45 47.85 23.56
CA ARG A 684 -4.80 49.28 23.46
C ARG A 684 -4.81 49.77 22.01
N TYR A 685 -3.80 49.39 21.22
CA TYR A 685 -3.71 49.72 19.79
C TYR A 685 -4.92 49.20 18.99
N LEU A 686 -5.30 47.94 19.21
CA LEU A 686 -6.35 47.26 18.46
C LEU A 686 -7.72 47.95 18.62
N ASN A 687 -8.00 48.55 19.78
CA ASN A 687 -9.22 49.32 20.02
C ASN A 687 -9.34 50.55 19.10
N GLY A 688 -8.21 51.15 18.70
CA GLY A 688 -8.12 52.32 17.82
C GLY A 688 -7.80 52.01 16.36
N PHE A 689 -7.60 50.75 15.98
CA PHE A 689 -7.13 50.35 14.65
C PHE A 689 -8.18 50.57 13.54
N ASP A 690 -7.91 51.46 12.58
CA ASP A 690 -8.80 51.74 11.45
C ASP A 690 -8.06 51.67 10.11
N VAL A 691 -8.78 51.38 9.02
CA VAL A 691 -8.20 51.14 7.68
C VAL A 691 -8.86 52.04 6.66
N SER A 692 -8.05 52.67 5.79
CA SER A 692 -8.56 53.59 4.77
C SER A 692 -9.53 52.89 3.81
N SER A 693 -10.75 53.44 3.67
CA SER A 693 -11.85 52.93 2.84
C SER A 693 -11.64 53.00 1.32
N ASN A 694 -10.48 53.48 0.85
CA ASN A 694 -10.21 53.74 -0.57
C ASN A 694 -9.66 52.54 -1.36
N THR A 695 -9.64 51.33 -0.79
CA THR A 695 -9.15 50.13 -1.51
C THR A 695 -10.29 49.38 -2.20
N VAL A 696 -10.06 48.89 -3.42
CA VAL A 696 -11.05 48.21 -4.28
C VAL A 696 -11.78 47.06 -3.56
N LEU A 697 -11.14 46.39 -2.60
CA LEU A 697 -11.70 45.27 -1.85
C LEU A 697 -12.54 45.70 -0.62
N LEU A 698 -12.36 46.92 -0.10
CA LEU A 698 -13.04 47.42 1.11
C LEU A 698 -14.17 48.42 0.81
N GLN A 699 -14.37 48.79 -0.46
CA GLN A 699 -15.43 49.72 -0.88
C GLN A 699 -16.86 49.22 -0.57
N SER A 700 -17.03 47.92 -0.29
CA SER A 700 -18.33 47.26 -0.09
C SER A 700 -18.70 46.97 1.37
N TYR A 701 -17.87 47.30 2.37
CA TYR A 701 -18.04 46.82 3.74
C TYR A 701 -18.26 47.94 4.78
N SER A 702 -19.10 47.67 5.79
CA SER A 702 -19.56 48.66 6.78
C SER A 702 -18.57 48.86 7.94
N LYS A 703 -18.68 49.98 8.67
CA LYS A 703 -17.93 50.21 9.92
C LYS A 703 -18.17 49.12 10.98
N GLU A 704 -19.33 48.47 10.95
CA GLU A 704 -19.69 47.35 11.85
C GLU A 704 -18.82 46.12 11.60
N PHE A 705 -18.45 45.86 10.34
CA PHE A 705 -17.53 44.78 9.99
C PHE A 705 -16.18 44.96 10.69
N ILE A 706 -15.58 46.16 10.62
CA ILE A 706 -14.29 46.49 11.26
C ILE A 706 -14.36 46.31 12.78
N LEU A 707 -15.43 46.77 13.42
CA LEU A 707 -15.64 46.58 14.87
C LEU A 707 -15.68 45.09 15.26
N ARG A 708 -16.34 44.26 14.45
CA ARG A 708 -16.38 42.80 14.65
C ARG A 708 -14.99 42.17 14.53
N ILE A 709 -14.19 42.60 13.54
CA ILE A 709 -12.79 42.13 13.38
C ILE A 709 -11.97 42.42 14.64
N ARG A 710 -12.02 43.66 15.15
CA ARG A 710 -11.24 44.06 16.34
C ARG A 710 -11.55 43.16 17.53
N LYS A 711 -12.84 42.94 17.81
CA LYS A 711 -13.28 42.12 18.95
C LYS A 711 -12.86 40.67 18.79
N GLN A 712 -13.00 40.11 17.59
CA GLN A 712 -12.65 38.72 17.31
C GLN A 712 -11.13 38.48 17.39
N LEU A 713 -10.31 39.37 16.82
CA LEU A 713 -8.85 39.26 16.89
C LEU A 713 -8.35 39.33 18.35
N ALA A 714 -8.92 40.21 19.17
CA ALA A 714 -8.56 40.30 20.59
C ALA A 714 -8.82 38.97 21.33
N GLN A 715 -9.98 38.35 21.09
CA GLN A 715 -10.36 37.07 21.68
C GLN A 715 -9.42 35.93 21.24
N GLU A 716 -9.16 35.82 19.93
CA GLU A 716 -8.30 34.77 19.37
C GLU A 716 -6.86 34.87 19.89
N MET A 717 -6.34 36.09 20.04
CA MET A 717 -5.01 36.32 20.62
C MET A 717 -4.94 35.98 22.11
N GLN A 718 -6.01 36.21 22.86
CA GLN A 718 -6.08 35.81 24.27
C GLN A 718 -6.04 34.27 24.41
N THR A 719 -6.83 33.55 23.62
CA THR A 719 -6.82 32.08 23.60
C THR A 719 -5.45 31.52 23.24
N LEU A 720 -4.73 32.17 22.31
CA LEU A 720 -3.35 31.78 21.98
C LEU A 720 -2.40 31.95 23.18
N ASN A 721 -2.53 33.02 23.97
CA ASN A 721 -1.73 33.20 25.18
C ASN A 721 -2.02 32.12 26.23
N GLU A 722 -3.29 31.73 26.41
CA GLU A 722 -3.69 30.66 27.33
C GLU A 722 -3.07 29.30 26.92
N LYS A 723 -3.08 28.98 25.62
CA LYS A 723 -2.41 27.78 25.07
C LYS A 723 -0.90 27.79 25.30
N ARG A 724 -0.25 28.94 25.11
CA ARG A 724 1.19 29.10 25.38
C ARG A 724 1.54 28.79 26.83
N ILE A 725 0.71 29.23 27.78
CA ILE A 725 0.90 28.98 29.21
C ILE A 725 0.70 27.49 29.54
N ALA A 726 -0.29 26.85 28.94
CA ALA A 726 -0.57 25.42 29.17
C ALA A 726 0.51 24.49 28.60
N HIS A 727 1.09 24.84 27.45
CA HIS A 727 2.09 24.04 26.72
C HIS A 727 3.33 24.86 26.33
N PRO A 728 4.15 25.28 27.30
CA PRO A 728 5.33 26.09 27.03
C PRO A 728 6.33 25.40 26.08
N GLU A 729 6.37 24.05 26.08
CA GLU A 729 7.21 23.25 25.19
C GLU A 729 6.93 23.45 23.68
N LEU A 730 5.70 23.82 23.31
CA LEU A 730 5.31 24.07 21.91
C LEU A 730 5.82 25.43 21.39
N TYR A 731 6.20 26.34 22.29
CA TYR A 731 6.62 27.70 21.97
C TYR A 731 8.11 27.96 22.27
N GLY A 732 8.81 26.95 22.76
CA GLY A 732 10.25 27.00 23.07
C GLY A 732 10.58 27.40 24.52
N GLY A 733 9.69 27.13 25.47
CA GLY A 733 9.96 27.29 26.92
C GLY A 733 10.92 26.21 27.48
N GLU A 734 11.70 26.58 28.50
CA GLU A 734 12.65 25.73 29.25
C GLU A 734 13.78 25.06 28.41
N GLY A 735 14.69 25.88 27.86
CA GLY A 735 16.04 25.41 27.44
C GLY A 735 16.18 24.91 26.00
N THR A 736 15.17 25.11 25.15
CA THR A 736 15.26 24.92 23.69
C THR A 736 15.83 26.15 23.00
N SER A 737 16.70 25.96 21.99
CA SER A 737 17.30 27.09 21.25
C SER A 737 16.39 27.70 20.17
N ASN A 738 15.30 27.04 19.80
CA ASN A 738 14.33 27.54 18.82
C ASN A 738 13.08 27.98 19.57
N LYS A 739 12.87 29.30 19.68
CA LYS A 739 11.61 29.88 20.14
C LYS A 739 10.67 30.02 18.95
N LYS A 740 9.39 29.75 19.15
CA LYS A 740 8.38 29.85 18.09
C LYS A 740 8.08 31.32 17.76
N THR A 741 8.16 31.69 16.49
CA THR A 741 7.86 33.06 16.03
C THR A 741 6.38 33.37 16.20
N MET A 742 6.03 34.65 16.35
CA MET A 742 4.64 35.07 16.40
C MET A 742 3.93 34.76 15.07
N LEU A 743 4.65 34.85 13.95
CA LEU A 743 4.18 34.43 12.64
C LEU A 743 3.67 32.98 12.64
N ASP A 744 4.49 32.04 13.12
CA ASP A 744 4.15 30.61 13.18
C ASP A 744 2.96 30.35 14.11
N ALA A 745 2.93 30.99 15.28
CA ALA A 745 1.82 30.86 16.22
C ALA A 745 0.49 31.38 15.66
N LEU A 746 0.51 32.56 15.00
CA LEU A 746 -0.68 33.11 14.33
C LEU A 746 -1.13 32.25 13.14
N TYR A 747 -0.18 31.63 12.43
CA TYR A 747 -0.48 30.74 11.30
C TYR A 747 -1.13 29.43 11.73
N GLU A 748 -0.65 28.79 12.79
CA GLU A 748 -1.20 27.52 13.28
C GLU A 748 -2.65 27.66 13.77
N GLU A 749 -2.94 28.74 14.50
CA GLU A 749 -4.32 29.11 14.84
C GLU A 749 -5.06 29.67 13.60
N GLY A 750 -4.30 30.11 12.60
CA GLY A 750 -4.65 30.90 11.41
C GLY A 750 -5.71 31.95 11.65
N ILE A 751 -5.29 32.82 12.56
CA ILE A 751 -5.72 34.19 12.77
C ILE A 751 -5.37 35.05 11.54
N ILE A 752 -4.25 34.74 10.86
CA ILE A 752 -3.78 35.40 9.63
C ILE A 752 -3.90 34.48 8.40
N PRO A 753 -3.76 34.99 7.15
CA PRO A 753 -3.89 34.17 5.94
C PRO A 753 -2.74 33.20 5.88
N THR A 754 -3.03 31.91 5.89
CA THR A 754 -2.01 30.89 5.78
C THR A 754 -1.36 30.98 4.39
N TYR A 755 -0.02 31.03 4.32
CA TYR A 755 0.69 30.52 3.14
C TYR A 755 0.23 29.07 2.91
N SER A 756 0.37 28.51 1.71
CA SER A 756 -0.15 27.19 1.29
C SER A 756 0.27 25.96 2.14
N PHE A 757 0.77 26.13 3.36
CA PHE A 757 1.06 25.11 4.35
C PHE A 757 -0.18 24.74 5.18
N PRO A 758 -0.45 23.44 5.38
CA PRO A 758 -1.63 23.00 6.10
C PRO A 758 -1.55 23.35 7.60
N LYS A 759 -2.65 23.84 8.21
CA LYS A 759 -2.72 24.13 9.67
C LYS A 759 -2.68 22.88 10.54
N ASN A 760 -3.28 21.80 10.05
CA ASN A 760 -3.43 20.54 10.78
C ASN A 760 -2.27 19.61 10.43
N VAL A 761 -1.02 20.05 10.60
CA VAL A 761 0.16 19.23 10.32
C VAL A 761 0.64 18.55 11.60
N VAL A 762 1.16 17.34 11.44
CA VAL A 762 1.83 16.58 12.48
C VAL A 762 3.15 16.04 11.95
N SER A 763 4.15 16.05 12.81
CA SER A 763 5.51 15.61 12.49
C SER A 763 5.75 14.17 12.94
N THR A 764 6.54 13.45 12.16
CA THR A 764 7.23 12.24 12.62
C THR A 764 8.66 12.59 12.98
N PHE A 765 9.08 12.24 14.19
CA PHE A 765 10.42 12.53 14.70
C PHE A 765 11.29 11.27 14.64
N ILE A 766 12.42 11.36 13.93
CA ILE A 766 13.38 10.26 13.81
C ILE A 766 14.70 10.76 14.38
N SER A 767 15.14 10.12 15.46
CA SER A 767 16.39 10.43 16.13
C SER A 767 17.46 9.37 15.87
N ASN A 768 18.73 9.79 15.93
CA ASN A 768 19.85 8.86 15.94
C ASN A 768 19.90 8.07 17.29
N PRO A 769 20.71 7.00 17.39
CA PRO A 769 20.87 6.24 18.63
C PRO A 769 21.33 7.07 19.84
N GLN A 770 21.91 8.24 19.62
CA GLN A 770 22.33 9.19 20.65
C GLN A 770 21.19 10.12 21.12
N GLY A 771 19.99 10.02 20.54
CA GLY A 771 18.81 10.82 20.88
C GLY A 771 18.79 12.22 20.27
N GLN A 772 19.63 12.50 19.27
CA GLN A 772 19.58 13.75 18.50
C GLN A 772 18.63 13.58 17.31
N LEU A 773 17.80 14.59 17.06
CA LEU A 773 16.85 14.59 15.95
C LEU A 773 17.61 14.63 14.61
N GLN A 774 17.40 13.61 13.78
CA GLN A 774 18.03 13.48 12.47
C GLN A 774 17.07 13.91 11.35
N TYR A 775 15.79 13.53 11.45
CA TYR A 775 14.77 13.90 10.47
C TYR A 775 13.46 14.29 11.16
N GLN A 776 12.81 15.33 10.63
CA GLN A 776 11.46 15.76 10.98
C GLN A 776 10.59 15.69 9.72
N VAL A 777 9.60 14.80 9.72
CA VAL A 777 8.78 14.53 8.55
C VAL A 777 7.34 14.96 8.77
N GLU A 778 6.91 15.97 8.03
CA GLU A 778 5.59 16.59 8.20
C GLU A 778 4.52 16.06 7.25
N ARG A 779 3.29 15.95 7.78
CA ARG A 779 2.09 15.55 7.03
C ARG A 779 0.81 16.15 7.62
N GLY A 780 -0.16 16.48 6.77
CA GLY A 780 -1.51 16.84 7.22
C GLY A 780 -2.18 15.69 7.98
N LEU A 781 -2.91 16.01 9.06
CA LEU A 781 -3.56 15.06 9.97
C LEU A 781 -4.63 14.22 9.26
N ASP A 782 -5.31 14.78 8.27
CA ASP A 782 -6.26 14.11 7.37
C ASP A 782 -5.65 12.87 6.71
N VAL A 783 -4.36 12.95 6.37
CA VAL A 783 -3.59 11.83 5.81
C VAL A 783 -2.83 11.08 6.90
N ALA A 784 -2.25 11.78 7.88
CA ALA A 784 -1.35 11.20 8.87
C ALA A 784 -2.05 10.17 9.77
N ILE A 785 -3.31 10.38 10.16
CA ILE A 785 -4.05 9.39 10.96
C ILE A 785 -4.28 8.06 10.23
N SER A 786 -3.99 7.98 8.92
CA SER A 786 -4.03 6.74 8.12
C SER A 786 -2.64 6.30 7.62
N GLU A 787 -1.84 7.24 7.10
CA GLU A 787 -0.51 6.97 6.54
C GLU A 787 0.53 6.74 7.64
N TYR A 788 0.42 7.47 8.76
CA TYR A 788 1.33 7.41 9.90
C TYR A 788 0.76 6.64 11.11
N ALA A 789 -0.42 6.04 10.97
CA ALA A 789 -1.05 5.26 12.03
C ALA A 789 -0.12 4.14 12.56
N PRO A 790 -0.18 3.80 13.86
CA PRO A 790 0.61 2.72 14.43
C PRO A 790 0.46 1.41 13.64
N GLY A 791 1.58 0.78 13.30
CA GLY A 791 1.66 -0.38 12.44
C GLY A 791 1.90 -0.08 10.96
N ARG A 792 1.78 1.17 10.50
CA ARG A 792 2.14 1.60 9.12
C ARG A 792 3.64 1.86 8.99
N SER A 793 4.13 2.01 7.75
CA SER A 793 5.53 2.32 7.47
C SER A 793 5.73 3.55 6.59
N ILE A 794 6.81 4.27 6.89
CA ILE A 794 7.34 5.39 6.09
C ILE A 794 8.76 5.09 5.62
N VAL A 795 9.16 5.73 4.53
CA VAL A 795 10.54 5.71 4.03
C VAL A 795 11.10 7.11 4.12
N VAL A 796 12.31 7.22 4.62
CA VAL A 796 13.09 8.47 4.71
C VAL A 796 14.52 8.10 4.41
N ASP A 797 15.12 8.73 3.40
CA ASP A 797 16.54 8.54 3.09
C ASP A 797 16.94 7.06 2.94
N LYS A 798 16.25 6.34 2.06
CA LYS A 798 16.43 4.90 1.79
C LYS A 798 16.15 3.96 2.98
N ASN A 799 15.92 4.48 4.19
CA ASN A 799 15.59 3.69 5.38
C ASN A 799 14.08 3.55 5.56
N THR A 800 13.65 2.39 6.07
CA THR A 800 12.24 2.10 6.36
C THR A 800 11.98 2.18 7.85
N TYR A 801 10.93 2.89 8.25
CA TYR A 801 10.53 3.02 9.65
C TYR A 801 9.09 2.57 9.81
N GLN A 802 8.86 1.54 10.63
CA GLN A 802 7.50 1.21 11.07
C GLN A 802 7.12 2.13 12.23
N LEU A 803 5.95 2.73 12.17
CA LEU A 803 5.46 3.66 13.19
C LEU A 803 4.78 2.90 14.32
N GLY A 804 5.06 3.31 15.55
CA GLY A 804 4.66 2.56 16.74
C GLY A 804 4.61 3.41 18.00
N GLY A 805 4.44 4.72 17.87
CA GLY A 805 4.26 5.59 19.02
C GLY A 805 3.86 7.00 18.65
N LEU A 806 3.26 7.68 19.62
CA LEU A 806 2.99 9.11 19.61
C LEU A 806 4.04 9.83 20.45
N TYR A 807 4.79 10.74 19.83
CA TYR A 807 5.94 11.37 20.47
C TYR A 807 6.26 12.72 19.85
N TYR A 808 6.62 13.68 20.68
CA TYR A 808 7.13 14.99 20.29
C TYR A 808 8.56 15.17 20.81
N HIS A 809 9.50 15.51 19.94
CA HIS A 809 10.91 15.66 20.33
C HIS A 809 11.07 16.83 21.31
N GLY A 810 11.63 16.55 22.49
CA GLY A 810 11.78 17.52 23.59
C GLY A 810 10.79 17.30 24.75
N SER A 811 9.70 16.56 24.54
CA SER A 811 8.75 16.20 25.60
C SER A 811 9.40 15.40 26.74
N GLU A 812 10.47 14.67 26.44
CA GLU A 812 11.27 13.93 27.40
C GLU A 812 12.18 14.80 28.28
N ARG A 813 12.32 16.10 27.98
CA ARG A 813 13.26 17.01 28.67
C ARG A 813 12.61 17.76 29.84
N LYS A 814 11.30 17.63 30.02
CA LYS A 814 10.54 18.31 31.07
C LYS A 814 10.98 17.82 32.45
N LYS A 815 11.27 18.77 33.35
CA LYS A 815 11.72 18.49 34.72
C LYS A 815 10.63 17.70 35.47
N GLY A 816 10.94 16.45 35.84
CA GLY A 816 10.00 15.53 36.52
C GLY A 816 9.13 14.67 35.60
N GLY A 817 9.21 14.83 34.27
CA GLY A 817 8.42 14.07 33.28
C GLY A 817 9.21 13.09 32.41
N PHE A 818 10.50 12.86 32.70
CA PHE A 818 11.41 12.07 31.85
C PHE A 818 10.91 10.65 31.50
N THR A 819 10.21 10.00 32.44
CA THR A 819 9.70 8.63 32.28
C THR A 819 8.30 8.58 31.67
N THR A 820 7.55 9.70 31.71
CA THR A 820 6.14 9.84 31.33
C THR A 820 5.85 11.00 30.35
N PRO A 821 6.61 11.18 29.26
CA PRO A 821 6.47 12.35 28.38
C PRO A 821 5.15 12.43 27.61
N ALA A 822 4.41 11.34 27.46
CA ALA A 822 3.11 11.35 26.77
C ALA A 822 1.95 11.79 27.69
N LYS A 823 2.16 11.80 29.01
CA LYS A 823 1.09 11.96 29.99
C LYS A 823 0.40 13.32 29.90
N SER A 824 1.16 14.40 29.67
CA SER A 824 0.60 15.75 29.52
C SER A 824 -0.37 15.89 28.35
N PHE A 825 -0.18 15.10 27.28
CA PHE A 825 -1.08 15.09 26.13
C PHE A 825 -2.28 14.18 26.37
N MET A 826 -2.07 13.02 27.01
CA MET A 826 -3.14 12.06 27.29
C MET A 826 -4.12 12.55 28.36
N ASP A 827 -3.69 13.45 29.25
CA ASP A 827 -4.53 14.07 30.26
C ASP A 827 -5.21 15.37 29.75
N ASP A 828 -4.88 15.86 28.55
CA ASP A 828 -5.44 17.10 27.97
C ASP A 828 -6.69 16.84 27.10
N PRO A 829 -7.86 17.44 27.42
CA PRO A 829 -9.08 17.35 26.62
C PRO A 829 -8.96 17.82 25.16
N ASN A 830 -7.97 18.66 24.83
CA ASN A 830 -7.72 19.08 23.44
C ASN A 830 -7.15 17.95 22.58
N TYR A 831 -6.41 17.03 23.20
CA TYR A 831 -5.81 15.87 22.54
C TYR A 831 -6.64 14.61 22.72
N VAL A 832 -7.34 14.45 23.85
CA VAL A 832 -8.19 13.28 24.11
C VAL A 832 -9.64 13.72 24.26
N LYS A 833 -10.45 13.42 23.24
CA LYS A 833 -11.87 13.77 23.20
C LYS A 833 -12.75 12.54 23.41
N THR A 834 -13.77 12.69 24.24
CA THR A 834 -14.85 11.69 24.34
C THR A 834 -15.87 11.97 23.26
N VAL A 835 -16.13 10.97 22.42
CA VAL A 835 -17.05 11.09 21.28
C VAL A 835 -18.21 10.12 21.44
N PHE A 836 -19.40 10.59 21.09
CA PHE A 836 -20.65 9.87 21.23
C PHE A 836 -21.27 9.61 19.86
N SER A 837 -22.07 8.54 19.77
CA SER A 837 -22.84 8.20 18.57
C SER A 837 -24.29 7.84 18.91
N CYS A 838 -25.23 8.30 18.09
CA CYS A 838 -26.64 7.91 18.20
C CYS A 838 -26.93 6.73 17.28
N LYS A 839 -27.41 5.61 17.83
CA LYS A 839 -27.77 4.46 17.01
C LYS A 839 -29.01 4.73 16.13
N ALA A 840 -29.92 5.63 16.49
CA ALA A 840 -31.18 5.85 15.76
C ALA A 840 -31.07 6.80 14.55
N CYS A 841 -30.16 7.78 14.58
CA CYS A 841 -29.97 8.71 13.46
C CYS A 841 -28.50 8.83 13.00
N GLU A 842 -27.61 8.00 13.54
CA GLU A 842 -26.18 7.97 13.20
C GLU A 842 -25.45 9.29 13.47
N TRP A 843 -26.05 10.17 14.28
CA TRP A 843 -25.37 11.36 14.77
C TRP A 843 -24.09 10.99 15.49
N PHE A 844 -23.05 11.80 15.31
CA PHE A 844 -21.74 11.62 15.92
C PHE A 844 -21.18 13.00 16.31
N GLY A 845 -20.73 13.14 17.55
CA GLY A 845 -20.24 14.42 18.07
C GLY A 845 -19.62 14.31 19.46
N PRO A 846 -18.84 15.34 19.88
CA PRO A 846 -18.27 15.41 21.22
C PRO A 846 -19.35 15.50 22.29
N ALA A 847 -18.96 15.23 23.54
CA ALA A 847 -19.82 15.35 24.72
C ALA A 847 -20.57 16.70 24.78
N ASP A 848 -19.88 17.78 24.42
CA ASP A 848 -20.39 19.16 24.51
C ASP A 848 -21.55 19.46 23.55
N ASP A 849 -21.71 18.66 22.50
CA ASP A 849 -22.78 18.84 21.51
C ASP A 849 -24.09 18.13 21.94
N LEU A 850 -24.10 17.37 23.05
CA LEU A 850 -25.29 16.67 23.56
C LEU A 850 -26.31 17.65 24.18
N ASP A 851 -27.59 17.45 23.89
CA ASP A 851 -28.66 18.23 24.51
C ASP A 851 -29.18 17.52 25.75
N ASN A 852 -28.72 17.93 26.94
CA ASN A 852 -29.09 17.33 28.23
C ASN A 852 -28.85 15.80 28.35
N GLY A 853 -27.92 15.26 27.57
CA GLY A 853 -27.63 13.81 27.50
C GLY A 853 -28.43 13.06 26.43
N HIS A 854 -29.32 13.76 25.72
CA HIS A 854 -30.09 13.26 24.58
C HIS A 854 -29.40 13.61 23.25
N CYS A 855 -29.74 12.84 22.21
CA CYS A 855 -29.22 13.10 20.89
C CYS A 855 -29.76 14.44 20.40
N PRO A 856 -28.91 15.40 20.01
CA PRO A 856 -29.38 16.75 19.72
C PRO A 856 -30.16 16.84 18.38
N PHE A 857 -30.30 15.72 17.64
CA PHE A 857 -31.01 15.66 16.36
C PHE A 857 -32.35 14.95 16.43
N CYS A 858 -32.37 13.75 17.02
CA CYS A 858 -33.57 12.91 17.08
C CYS A 858 -34.13 12.78 18.49
N GLU A 859 -33.54 13.50 19.45
CA GLU A 859 -33.90 13.50 20.87
C GLU A 859 -33.84 12.11 21.54
N ASN A 860 -33.25 11.13 20.86
CA ASN A 860 -33.14 9.77 21.37
C ASN A 860 -32.21 9.73 22.59
N GLU A 861 -32.66 9.04 23.62
CA GLU A 861 -31.96 8.81 24.89
C GLU A 861 -30.82 7.80 24.77
N HIS A 862 -30.88 6.90 23.79
CA HIS A 862 -29.91 5.83 23.64
C HIS A 862 -28.67 6.25 22.82
N ILE A 863 -27.72 6.87 23.50
CA ILE A 863 -26.42 7.28 22.94
C ILE A 863 -25.32 6.32 23.38
N VAL A 864 -24.43 5.98 22.45
CA VAL A 864 -23.29 5.09 22.70
C VAL A 864 -22.01 5.89 22.73
N GLN A 865 -21.30 5.82 23.86
CA GLN A 865 -19.94 6.33 23.97
C GLN A 865 -18.99 5.47 23.14
N MET A 866 -18.21 6.12 22.27
CA MET A 866 -17.18 5.45 21.48
C MET A 866 -15.85 5.41 22.25
N LEU A 867 -14.88 4.65 21.72
CA LEU A 867 -13.51 4.70 22.22
C LEU A 867 -13.00 6.15 22.21
N PRO A 868 -12.19 6.57 23.20
CA PRO A 868 -11.61 7.91 23.22
C PRO A 868 -10.90 8.23 21.91
N MET A 869 -11.09 9.44 21.40
CA MET A 869 -10.45 9.92 20.18
C MET A 869 -9.19 10.71 20.56
N VAL A 870 -8.03 10.20 20.17
CA VAL A 870 -6.73 10.83 20.40
C VAL A 870 -6.29 11.58 19.14
N ARG A 871 -6.06 12.88 19.28
CA ARG A 871 -5.36 13.71 18.29
C ARG A 871 -3.86 13.44 18.41
N PRO A 872 -3.19 12.94 17.36
CA PRO A 872 -1.74 12.75 17.39
C PRO A 872 -1.01 14.10 17.57
N TRP A 873 -0.14 14.19 18.57
CA TRP A 873 0.76 15.34 18.78
C TRP A 873 2.12 15.19 18.09
N GLY A 874 2.40 14.00 17.57
CA GLY A 874 3.61 13.64 16.86
C GLY A 874 3.71 12.13 16.72
N PHE A 875 4.41 11.63 15.72
CA PHE A 875 4.62 10.19 15.51
C PHE A 875 6.09 9.83 15.70
N ALA A 876 6.35 8.57 16.03
CA ALA A 876 7.70 8.04 16.07
C ALA A 876 7.78 6.56 15.68
N PRO A 877 8.95 6.10 15.18
CA PRO A 877 9.17 4.71 14.85
C PRO A 877 9.05 3.77 16.06
N VAL A 878 8.68 2.52 15.80
CA VAL A 878 8.78 1.42 16.77
C VAL A 878 10.22 1.40 17.28
N ASN A 879 10.39 1.50 18.61
CA ASN A 879 11.69 1.50 19.28
C ASN A 879 12.65 2.63 18.84
N GLY A 880 12.17 3.65 18.13
CA GLY A 880 13.01 4.71 17.56
C GLY A 880 14.00 4.23 16.50
N LYS A 881 13.79 3.07 15.88
CA LYS A 881 14.73 2.44 14.94
C LYS A 881 14.12 2.26 13.54
N SER A 882 14.99 2.17 12.53
CA SER A 882 14.60 1.61 11.23
C SER A 882 14.34 0.11 11.36
N ILE A 883 13.57 -0.43 10.42
CA ILE A 883 13.24 -1.85 10.32
C ILE A 883 13.58 -2.36 8.94
N ALA A 884 14.14 -3.57 8.89
CA ALA A 884 14.36 -4.32 7.68
C ALA A 884 13.06 -4.51 6.88
N PRO A 885 13.04 -4.24 5.56
CA PRO A 885 11.87 -4.47 4.72
C PRO A 885 11.32 -5.90 4.79
N ALA A 886 12.20 -6.91 4.93
CA ALA A 886 11.78 -8.32 5.07
C ALA A 886 11.09 -8.63 6.41
N GLN A 887 11.34 -7.84 7.46
CA GLN A 887 10.69 -7.98 8.78
C GLN A 887 9.43 -7.11 8.91
N LEU A 888 9.19 -6.21 7.96
CA LEU A 888 8.11 -5.24 8.05
C LEU A 888 6.73 -5.93 8.04
N ASN A 889 5.96 -5.69 9.10
CA ASN A 889 4.60 -6.21 9.22
C ASN A 889 3.57 -5.09 9.33
N GLU A 890 3.06 -4.63 8.19
CA GLU A 890 2.13 -3.51 8.18
C GLU A 890 0.70 -3.92 8.57
N SER A 891 0.11 -3.13 9.48
CA SER A 891 -1.33 -3.15 9.75
C SER A 891 -1.97 -1.97 9.03
N TYR A 892 -2.97 -2.26 8.20
CA TYR A 892 -3.67 -1.24 7.41
C TYR A 892 -4.94 -0.82 8.14
N SER A 893 -5.09 0.49 8.33
CA SER A 893 -6.28 1.15 8.85
C SER A 893 -6.43 2.50 8.16
N TYR A 894 -7.65 3.01 8.08
CA TYR A 894 -7.98 4.21 7.33
C TYR A 894 -8.94 5.07 8.14
N ALA A 895 -8.89 6.38 7.94
CA ALA A 895 -9.92 7.27 8.43
C ALA A 895 -11.27 6.92 7.80
N ASP A 896 -12.32 6.92 8.62
CA ASP A 896 -13.70 6.75 8.20
C ASP A 896 -14.16 7.89 7.30
N ALA A 897 -15.35 7.71 6.72
CA ALA A 897 -16.03 8.81 6.07
C ALA A 897 -16.19 9.97 7.06
N PRO A 898 -15.84 11.20 6.65
CA PRO A 898 -15.94 12.40 7.47
C PRO A 898 -17.39 12.59 7.92
N LEU A 899 -17.63 12.65 9.22
CA LEU A 899 -18.96 12.92 9.77
C LEU A 899 -19.03 14.37 10.23
N TYR A 900 -20.17 15.02 10.05
CA TYR A 900 -20.40 16.37 10.53
C TYR A 900 -21.46 16.39 11.63
N SER A 901 -21.17 17.14 12.71
CA SER A 901 -21.99 17.15 13.93
C SER A 901 -23.08 18.23 13.94
N THR A 902 -23.16 19.08 12.91
CA THR A 902 -23.93 20.33 12.97
C THR A 902 -25.44 20.18 12.90
N LEU A 903 -26.09 20.78 13.89
CA LEU A 903 -27.54 20.87 14.03
C LEU A 903 -28.17 21.63 12.86
N PRO A 904 -29.33 21.18 12.35
CA PRO A 904 -30.06 21.90 11.33
C PRO A 904 -30.81 23.06 11.98
N ASN A 905 -30.16 24.21 12.17
CA ASN A 905 -30.95 25.44 12.09
C ASN A 905 -31.45 25.49 10.64
N PHE A 906 -32.77 25.42 10.47
CA PHE A 906 -33.48 25.20 9.19
C PHE A 906 -33.27 26.31 8.14
N ASP A 907 -32.44 27.32 8.42
CA ASP A 907 -32.22 28.46 7.55
C ASP A 907 -31.21 28.15 6.43
N GLY A 908 -31.69 28.12 5.18
CA GLY A 908 -30.83 28.24 3.98
C GLY A 908 -30.91 27.13 2.93
N LEU A 909 -31.84 26.16 3.03
CA LEU A 909 -32.09 25.17 1.97
C LEU A 909 -32.93 25.78 0.84
N ALA A 910 -32.38 25.84 -0.37
CA ALA A 910 -33.07 26.31 -1.58
C ALA A 910 -33.34 25.16 -2.56
N PRO A 911 -34.51 25.11 -3.22
CA PRO A 911 -34.78 24.12 -4.27
C PRO A 911 -33.88 24.34 -5.48
N ILE A 912 -33.48 23.26 -6.15
CA ILE A 912 -32.71 23.34 -7.39
C ILE A 912 -33.68 23.41 -8.59
N GLN A 913 -33.54 24.43 -9.42
CA GLN A 913 -34.40 24.62 -10.60
C GLN A 913 -34.29 23.42 -11.56
N GLY A 914 -35.43 22.81 -11.90
CA GLY A 914 -35.49 21.64 -12.80
C GLY A 914 -35.48 20.28 -12.08
N PHE A 915 -35.43 20.28 -10.74
CA PHE A 915 -35.47 19.07 -9.93
C PHE A 915 -36.62 19.11 -8.93
N SER A 916 -37.16 17.94 -8.60
CA SER A 916 -38.40 17.85 -7.82
C SER A 916 -38.15 17.60 -6.33
N ASN A 917 -37.17 16.77 -5.98
CA ASN A 917 -36.95 16.29 -4.60
C ASN A 917 -35.54 16.59 -4.07
N ILE A 918 -34.85 17.59 -4.61
CA ILE A 918 -33.51 17.97 -4.18
C ILE A 918 -33.46 19.45 -3.77
N ARG A 919 -32.80 19.69 -2.64
CA ARG A 919 -32.54 21.02 -2.10
C ARG A 919 -31.05 21.18 -1.86
N MET A 920 -30.57 22.41 -1.89
CA MET A 920 -29.17 22.74 -1.72
C MET A 920 -29.00 23.81 -0.65
N ALA A 921 -28.00 23.65 0.22
CA ALA A 921 -27.58 24.67 1.18
C ALA A 921 -26.06 24.86 1.16
N LYS A 922 -25.62 26.12 1.20
CA LYS A 922 -24.23 26.48 1.51
C LYS A 922 -24.12 26.66 3.01
N ARG A 923 -23.21 25.94 3.66
CA ARG A 923 -22.97 26.08 5.09
C ARG A 923 -21.52 26.43 5.34
N SER A 924 -21.29 27.58 5.97
CA SER A 924 -19.97 28.01 6.40
C SER A 924 -19.66 27.48 7.80
N ASN A 925 -18.37 27.32 8.11
CA ASN A 925 -17.85 26.98 9.44
C ASN A 925 -18.46 25.72 10.09
N GLN A 926 -18.55 24.62 9.35
CA GLN A 926 -19.07 23.36 9.86
C GLN A 926 -17.94 22.51 10.46
N ARG A 927 -18.16 21.93 11.64
CA ARG A 927 -17.22 21.00 12.29
C ARG A 927 -17.30 19.62 11.64
N ILE A 928 -16.20 19.19 11.05
CA ILE A 928 -15.98 17.85 10.53
C ILE A 928 -15.11 17.08 11.52
N ILE A 929 -15.49 15.85 11.83
CA ILE A 929 -14.67 14.94 12.64
C ILE A 929 -14.24 13.78 11.76
N MET A 930 -12.93 13.51 11.75
CA MET A 930 -12.34 12.37 11.05
C MET A 930 -11.70 11.43 12.07
N VAL A 931 -12.09 10.16 12.03
CA VAL A 931 -11.62 9.13 12.96
C VAL A 931 -11.12 7.92 12.20
N ASN A 932 -9.95 7.43 12.59
CA ASN A 932 -9.47 6.10 12.26
C ASN A 932 -9.75 5.17 13.46
N ARG A 933 -10.71 4.26 13.29
CA ARG A 933 -11.11 3.28 14.31
C ARG A 933 -10.13 2.13 14.49
N GLY A 934 -8.98 2.16 13.80
CA GLY A 934 -7.99 1.09 13.83
C GLY A 934 -8.42 -0.15 13.04
N PRO A 935 -7.53 -1.16 12.92
CA PRO A 935 -7.82 -2.37 12.16
C PRO A 935 -9.02 -3.13 12.74
N ALA A 936 -10.00 -3.45 11.87
CA ALA A 936 -11.24 -4.14 12.25
C ALA A 936 -12.03 -3.43 13.39
N GLU A 937 -11.96 -2.10 13.46
CA GLU A 937 -12.64 -1.25 14.46
C GLU A 937 -12.23 -1.53 15.92
N LYS A 938 -11.05 -2.13 16.14
CA LYS A 938 -10.53 -2.47 17.48
C LYS A 938 -9.70 -1.37 18.15
N GLY A 939 -9.48 -0.24 17.47
CA GLY A 939 -8.66 0.87 17.97
C GLY A 939 -7.15 0.60 17.94
N PHE A 940 -6.45 1.36 18.76
CA PHE A 940 -5.02 1.31 19.02
C PHE A 940 -4.79 1.32 20.52
N MET A 941 -4.02 0.37 21.03
CA MET A 941 -3.51 0.45 22.39
C MET A 941 -2.39 1.50 22.43
N ILE A 942 -2.52 2.51 23.29
CA ILE A 942 -1.56 3.59 23.47
C ILE A 942 -1.11 3.61 24.93
N CYS A 943 0.20 3.63 25.18
CA CYS A 943 0.77 3.78 26.50
C CYS A 943 0.76 5.27 26.91
N PRO A 944 0.01 5.67 27.96
CA PRO A 944 -0.06 7.08 28.37
C PRO A 944 1.25 7.62 28.95
N ASP A 945 2.15 6.73 29.38
CA ASP A 945 3.44 7.14 29.94
C ASP A 945 4.44 7.50 28.83
N CYS A 946 4.76 6.56 27.95
CA CYS A 946 5.82 6.76 26.94
C CYS A 946 5.32 7.04 25.53
N GLY A 947 4.01 6.93 25.27
CA GLY A 947 3.42 7.14 23.96
C GLY A 947 3.55 5.96 22.99
N ALA A 948 4.16 4.83 23.39
CA ALA A 948 4.23 3.63 22.55
C ALA A 948 2.81 3.15 22.17
N ALA A 949 2.58 2.86 20.90
CA ALA A 949 1.27 2.55 20.36
C ALA A 949 1.31 1.31 19.45
N VAL A 950 0.29 0.45 19.58
CA VAL A 950 0.14 -0.77 18.78
C VAL A 950 -1.28 -0.92 18.25
N PRO A 951 -1.46 -1.45 17.03
CA PRO A 951 -2.79 -1.66 16.47
C PRO A 951 -3.56 -2.76 17.23
N GLY A 952 -4.86 -2.54 17.44
CA GLY A 952 -5.79 -3.49 18.08
C GLY A 952 -6.13 -3.14 19.53
N ASP A 953 -6.81 -4.08 20.20
CA ASP A 953 -7.43 -3.91 21.53
C ASP A 953 -6.74 -4.70 22.66
N SER A 954 -5.57 -5.30 22.39
CA SER A 954 -4.91 -6.20 23.34
C SER A 954 -3.53 -5.71 23.76
N ALA A 955 -3.34 -5.50 25.06
CA ALA A 955 -2.04 -5.16 25.65
C ALA A 955 -0.97 -6.27 25.49
N ILE A 956 -1.38 -7.50 25.16
CA ILE A 956 -0.45 -8.60 24.83
C ILE A 956 0.39 -8.25 23.60
N ALA A 957 -0.11 -7.39 22.71
CA ALA A 957 0.61 -6.97 21.51
C ALA A 957 1.98 -6.33 21.82
N TYR A 958 2.15 -5.67 22.97
CA TYR A 958 3.45 -5.14 23.42
C TYR A 958 4.48 -6.23 23.78
N LYS A 959 4.02 -7.45 24.09
CA LYS A 959 4.81 -8.57 24.59
C LYS A 959 4.97 -9.71 23.57
N SER A 960 4.55 -9.52 22.31
CA SER A 960 4.57 -10.60 21.31
C SER A 960 5.99 -11.11 21.00
N ASP A 961 6.13 -12.43 20.78
CA ASP A 961 7.41 -13.17 20.64
C ASP A 961 8.39 -12.66 19.57
N ARG A 962 7.97 -11.78 18.65
CA ARG A 962 8.77 -11.38 17.48
C ARG A 962 9.44 -10.01 17.62
N THR A 963 8.91 -9.11 18.46
CA THR A 963 9.51 -7.80 18.74
C THR A 963 9.00 -7.28 20.08
N LYS A 964 9.89 -7.15 21.07
CA LYS A 964 9.59 -6.43 22.30
C LYS A 964 9.44 -4.95 21.97
N ILE A 965 8.27 -4.38 22.23
CA ILE A 965 7.99 -2.97 21.96
C ILE A 965 8.43 -2.15 23.17
N GLY A 966 9.42 -1.30 22.96
CA GLY A 966 9.99 -0.38 23.94
C GLY A 966 9.44 1.04 23.78
N ARG A 967 10.22 2.01 24.24
CA ARG A 967 9.92 3.44 24.04
C ARG A 967 10.12 3.81 22.57
N PRO A 968 9.29 4.67 21.97
CA PRO A 968 9.39 5.01 20.55
C PRO A 968 10.50 6.03 20.25
N TYR A 969 11.38 6.33 21.20
CA TYR A 969 12.44 7.33 21.10
C TYR A 969 13.67 6.91 21.93
N TYR A 970 14.83 7.49 21.61
CA TYR A 970 16.02 7.41 22.44
C TYR A 970 16.11 8.60 23.39
N SER A 971 16.40 8.34 24.66
CA SER A 971 16.65 9.39 25.65
C SER A 971 17.99 9.17 26.33
N LYS A 972 18.76 10.25 26.49
CA LYS A 972 19.99 10.24 27.30
C LYS A 972 19.68 10.09 28.80
N PHE A 973 18.48 10.49 29.23
CA PHE A 973 18.06 10.59 30.63
C PHE A 973 17.38 9.32 31.15
N VAL A 974 16.73 8.55 30.28
CA VAL A 974 16.02 7.31 30.65
C VAL A 974 16.49 6.17 29.77
N ARG A 975 17.20 5.21 30.37
CA ARG A 975 17.68 3.99 29.72
C ARG A 975 16.83 2.75 30.03
N THR A 976 15.88 2.86 30.95
CA THR A 976 14.99 1.77 31.34
C THR A 976 13.83 1.62 30.35
N GLU A 977 13.50 0.37 30.01
CA GLU A 977 12.34 0.04 29.20
C GLU A 977 11.03 0.39 29.92
N CYS A 978 9.99 0.74 29.17
CA CYS A 978 8.65 0.94 29.71
C CYS A 978 7.92 -0.41 29.78
N ASN A 979 7.22 -0.67 30.89
CA ASN A 979 6.45 -1.90 31.08
C ASN A 979 5.04 -1.85 30.46
N HIS A 980 4.62 -0.67 29.96
CA HIS A 980 3.32 -0.42 29.33
C HIS A 980 2.10 -0.84 30.18
N ALA A 981 2.21 -0.77 31.50
CA ALA A 981 1.19 -1.28 32.42
C ALA A 981 -0.17 -0.55 32.30
N ASN A 982 -0.14 0.73 31.91
CA ASN A 982 -1.31 1.60 31.86
C ASN A 982 -1.86 1.81 30.43
N ALA A 983 -1.55 0.91 29.48
CA ALA A 983 -1.98 1.10 28.10
C ALA A 983 -3.52 1.18 27.96
N VAL A 984 -4.02 2.18 27.24
CA VAL A 984 -5.45 2.45 27.03
C VAL A 984 -5.79 2.21 25.57
N ASN A 985 -6.96 1.65 25.29
CA ASN A 985 -7.46 1.51 23.92
C ASN A 985 -8.13 2.81 23.46
N ALA A 986 -7.70 3.34 22.32
CA ALA A 986 -8.20 4.60 21.77
C ALA A 986 -8.26 4.55 20.24
N THR A 987 -8.98 5.50 19.64
CA THR A 987 -8.97 5.75 18.20
C THR A 987 -8.09 6.95 17.89
N LEU A 988 -7.58 7.06 16.66
CA LEU A 988 -6.87 8.25 16.22
C LEU A 988 -7.82 9.14 15.44
N GLY A 989 -7.86 10.43 15.73
CA GLY A 989 -8.74 11.33 14.99
C GLY A 989 -8.47 12.79 15.27
N PHE A 990 -9.09 13.65 14.48
CA PHE A 990 -9.05 15.09 14.69
C PHE A 990 -10.32 15.71 14.12
N ASP A 991 -10.64 16.89 14.62
CA ASP A 991 -11.72 17.74 14.15
C ASP A 991 -11.16 19.02 13.53
N PHE A 992 -11.86 19.53 12.53
CA PHE A 992 -11.57 20.81 11.90
C PHE A 992 -12.85 21.46 11.39
N ILE A 993 -12.77 22.77 11.14
CA ILE A 993 -13.89 23.57 10.67
C ILE A 993 -13.68 23.84 9.18
N THR A 994 -14.69 23.67 8.34
CA THR A 994 -14.61 23.95 6.89
C THR A 994 -15.96 24.37 6.32
N ASP A 995 -15.97 24.82 5.07
CA ASP A 995 -17.19 25.17 4.35
C ASP A 995 -17.69 23.96 3.54
N MET A 996 -19.01 23.80 3.47
CA MET A 996 -19.63 22.68 2.78
C MET A 996 -20.83 23.10 1.93
N LEU A 997 -21.03 22.32 0.87
CA LEU A 997 -22.26 22.24 0.12
C LEU A 997 -23.03 21.00 0.57
N VAL A 998 -24.30 21.15 0.92
CA VAL A 998 -25.19 20.04 1.25
C VAL A 998 -26.29 19.96 0.21
N LEU A 999 -26.47 18.77 -0.36
CA LEU A 999 -27.59 18.39 -1.22
C LEU A 999 -28.51 17.47 -0.41
N GLU A 1000 -29.70 17.94 -0.09
CA GLU A 1000 -30.72 17.17 0.62
C GLU A 1000 -31.68 16.56 -0.40
N ILE A 1001 -31.72 15.23 -0.46
CA ILE A 1001 -32.68 14.48 -1.30
C ILE A 1001 -33.79 13.94 -0.40
N GLU A 1002 -35.02 14.35 -0.68
CA GLU A 1002 -36.21 13.89 0.05
C GLU A 1002 -36.66 12.51 -0.47
N LEU A 1003 -36.93 11.60 0.46
CA LEU A 1003 -37.37 10.23 0.21
C LEU A 1003 -38.74 9.98 0.88
N ASP A 1004 -39.68 9.48 0.08
CA ASP A 1004 -40.99 9.04 0.55
C ASP A 1004 -40.87 7.61 1.10
N THR A 1005 -40.94 7.46 2.42
CA THR A 1005 -40.76 6.16 3.10
C THR A 1005 -41.92 5.19 2.85
N ALA A 1006 -43.04 5.67 2.32
CA ALA A 1006 -44.17 4.84 1.89
C ALA A 1006 -43.98 4.27 0.47
N LYS A 1007 -42.95 4.67 -0.27
CA LYS A 1007 -42.64 4.17 -1.62
C LYS A 1007 -41.25 3.57 -1.75
N ILE A 1008 -40.27 4.14 -1.03
CA ILE A 1008 -38.85 3.82 -1.14
C ILE A 1008 -38.39 3.00 0.06
N ASN A 1009 -37.62 1.94 -0.20
CA ASN A 1009 -37.07 1.10 0.85
C ASN A 1009 -35.90 1.77 1.57
N ILE A 1010 -36.15 2.20 2.80
CA ILE A 1010 -35.15 2.77 3.72
C ILE A 1010 -34.84 1.85 4.92
N SER A 1011 -35.39 0.62 4.93
CA SER A 1011 -35.33 -0.28 6.09
C SER A 1011 -33.90 -0.65 6.49
N ARG A 1012 -33.60 -0.55 7.80
CA ARG A 1012 -32.27 -0.86 8.36
C ARG A 1012 -31.76 -2.28 8.09
N LYS A 1013 -32.66 -3.25 8.01
CA LYS A 1013 -32.34 -4.66 7.75
C LYS A 1013 -32.25 -4.98 6.25
N GLU A 1014 -32.73 -4.10 5.39
CA GLU A 1014 -32.74 -4.22 3.92
C GLU A 1014 -31.98 -3.04 3.25
N ARG A 1015 -31.11 -2.38 4.03
CA ARG A 1015 -30.27 -1.20 3.72
C ARG A 1015 -29.36 -1.22 2.48
N PRO A 1016 -28.94 -2.35 1.88
CA PRO A 1016 -27.84 -2.31 0.93
C PRO A 1016 -28.06 -1.41 -0.27
N TRP A 1017 -29.30 -1.20 -0.73
CA TRP A 1017 -29.56 -0.29 -1.84
C TRP A 1017 -29.22 1.17 -1.50
N ILE A 1018 -29.75 1.72 -0.39
CA ILE A 1018 -29.63 3.16 -0.13
C ILE A 1018 -28.20 3.58 0.20
N ASP A 1019 -27.47 2.76 0.94
CA ASP A 1019 -26.06 3.01 1.27
C ASP A 1019 -25.20 2.98 -0.01
N ARG A 1020 -25.44 2.01 -0.89
CA ARG A 1020 -24.76 1.92 -2.19
C ARG A 1020 -25.09 3.11 -3.08
N ALA A 1021 -26.37 3.48 -3.18
CA ALA A 1021 -26.83 4.60 -3.98
C ALA A 1021 -26.21 5.92 -3.50
N SER A 1022 -26.31 6.19 -2.20
CA SER A 1022 -25.83 7.43 -1.57
C SER A 1022 -24.32 7.55 -1.64
N ARG A 1023 -23.59 6.47 -1.33
CA ARG A 1023 -22.11 6.43 -1.42
C ARG A 1023 -21.63 6.64 -2.85
N SER A 1024 -22.27 5.95 -3.81
CA SER A 1024 -21.89 6.02 -5.22
C SER A 1024 -22.21 7.38 -5.84
N LEU A 1025 -23.35 7.98 -5.46
CA LEU A 1025 -23.72 9.32 -5.89
C LEU A 1025 -22.76 10.37 -5.30
N ALA A 1026 -22.41 10.30 -4.01
CA ALA A 1026 -21.42 11.17 -3.39
C ALA A 1026 -20.06 11.11 -4.10
N GLU A 1027 -19.56 9.91 -4.41
CA GLU A 1027 -18.30 9.74 -5.13
C GLU A 1027 -18.38 10.27 -6.58
N SER A 1028 -19.49 10.03 -7.27
CA SER A 1028 -19.69 10.53 -8.63
C SER A 1028 -19.74 12.06 -8.68
N LEU A 1029 -20.41 12.71 -7.72
CA LEU A 1029 -20.46 14.16 -7.59
C LEU A 1029 -19.07 14.72 -7.31
N ARG A 1030 -18.28 14.07 -6.45
CA ARG A 1030 -16.88 14.46 -6.21
C ARG A 1030 -16.06 14.40 -7.49
N LEU A 1031 -16.08 13.27 -8.20
CA LEU A 1031 -15.33 13.07 -9.45
C LEU A 1031 -15.71 14.12 -10.50
N GLN A 1032 -17.01 14.36 -10.69
CA GLN A 1032 -17.49 15.35 -11.67
C GLN A 1032 -17.24 16.78 -11.23
N THR A 1033 -17.25 17.09 -9.92
CA THR A 1033 -16.89 18.41 -9.41
C THR A 1033 -15.41 18.68 -9.64
N SER A 1034 -14.54 17.70 -9.33
CA SER A 1034 -13.10 17.80 -9.62
C SER A 1034 -12.84 18.05 -11.09
N GLN A 1035 -13.58 17.36 -11.97
CA GLN A 1035 -13.47 17.56 -13.42
C GLN A 1035 -14.03 18.91 -13.89
N LEU A 1036 -15.16 19.37 -13.34
CA LEU A 1036 -15.81 20.61 -13.78
C LEU A 1036 -15.04 21.86 -13.35
N LEU A 1037 -14.53 21.86 -12.11
CA LEU A 1037 -13.71 22.96 -11.59
C LEU A 1037 -12.23 22.86 -11.98
N ASP A 1038 -11.81 21.73 -12.56
CA ASP A 1038 -10.41 21.39 -12.81
C ASP A 1038 -9.55 21.54 -11.53
N VAL A 1039 -10.07 21.02 -10.42
CA VAL A 1039 -9.42 21.02 -9.09
C VAL A 1039 -8.88 19.64 -8.76
N GLU A 1040 -7.82 19.58 -7.96
CA GLU A 1040 -7.23 18.30 -7.57
C GLU A 1040 -8.25 17.48 -6.77
N PHE A 1041 -8.35 16.19 -7.08
CA PHE A 1041 -9.30 15.27 -6.44
C PHE A 1041 -9.18 15.21 -4.90
N THR A 1042 -8.04 15.61 -4.34
CA THR A 1042 -7.74 15.63 -2.90
C THR A 1042 -8.16 16.92 -2.21
N GLU A 1043 -8.41 18.00 -2.96
CA GLU A 1043 -8.83 19.29 -2.43
C GLU A 1043 -10.32 19.31 -2.05
N LEU A 1044 -11.11 18.41 -2.64
CA LEU A 1044 -12.53 18.24 -2.34
C LEU A 1044 -12.81 16.82 -1.86
N ASN A 1045 -13.59 16.69 -0.80
CA ASN A 1045 -14.08 15.42 -0.30
C ASN A 1045 -15.61 15.38 -0.30
N ALA A 1046 -16.15 14.17 -0.29
CA ALA A 1046 -17.58 13.93 -0.29
C ALA A 1046 -17.98 12.89 0.75
N GLY A 1047 -19.16 13.06 1.30
CA GLY A 1047 -19.79 12.09 2.19
C GLY A 1047 -21.30 12.10 2.01
N TYR A 1048 -21.96 11.19 2.72
CA TYR A 1048 -23.42 11.16 2.78
C TYR A 1048 -23.88 10.91 4.22
N ARG A 1049 -25.15 11.19 4.48
CA ARG A 1049 -25.83 10.91 5.74
C ARG A 1049 -27.30 10.63 5.46
N LEU A 1050 -27.85 9.58 6.08
CA LEU A 1050 -29.28 9.28 6.03
C LEU A 1050 -29.96 9.82 7.29
N ARG A 1051 -31.11 10.48 7.13
CA ARG A 1051 -31.95 10.98 8.21
C ARG A 1051 -33.36 10.45 8.07
N GLU A 1052 -33.97 10.08 9.19
CA GLU A 1052 -35.36 9.62 9.24
C GLU A 1052 -36.12 10.51 10.23
N HIS A 1053 -37.24 11.09 9.80
CA HIS A 1053 -38.13 11.82 10.68
C HIS A 1053 -39.59 11.54 10.30
N LYS A 1054 -40.29 10.77 11.14
CA LYS A 1054 -41.67 10.32 10.91
C LYS A 1054 -41.79 9.53 9.58
N GLU A 1055 -42.67 9.94 8.67
CA GLU A 1055 -42.94 9.27 7.38
C GLU A 1055 -42.03 9.76 6.22
N ILE A 1056 -41.09 10.66 6.49
CA ILE A 1056 -40.18 11.20 5.48
C ILE A 1056 -38.73 10.90 5.88
N ALA A 1057 -37.92 10.48 4.91
CA ALA A 1057 -36.49 10.33 5.08
C ALA A 1057 -35.74 11.28 4.14
N TYR A 1058 -34.50 11.61 4.50
CA TYR A 1058 -33.65 12.49 3.74
C TYR A 1058 -32.27 11.88 3.59
N VAL A 1059 -31.70 11.99 2.39
CA VAL A 1059 -30.29 11.69 2.14
C VAL A 1059 -29.57 13.00 1.92
N ASP A 1060 -28.70 13.34 2.86
CA ASP A 1060 -27.80 14.48 2.75
C ASP A 1060 -26.52 14.00 2.06
N ILE A 1061 -26.23 14.51 0.86
CA ILE A 1061 -24.93 14.35 0.21
C ILE A 1061 -24.18 15.67 0.35
N TYR A 1062 -22.98 15.63 0.90
CA TYR A 1062 -22.21 16.85 1.14
C TYR A 1062 -20.84 16.80 0.49
N LEU A 1063 -20.44 17.95 -0.06
CA LEU A 1063 -19.11 18.24 -0.59
C LEU A 1063 -18.45 19.27 0.31
N TYR A 1064 -17.20 19.07 0.70
CA TYR A 1064 -16.48 20.00 1.56
C TYR A 1064 -15.02 20.12 1.15
N ASP A 1065 -14.43 21.27 1.46
CA ASP A 1065 -13.03 21.53 1.16
C ASP A 1065 -12.13 20.83 2.18
N SER A 1066 -11.08 20.15 1.71
CA SER A 1066 -10.15 19.44 2.58
C SER A 1066 -9.33 20.37 3.48
N LEU A 1067 -9.16 21.63 3.07
CA LEU A 1067 -8.49 22.64 3.88
C LEU A 1067 -9.39 23.15 5.00
N SER A 1068 -8.87 23.20 6.23
CA SER A 1068 -9.56 23.77 7.41
C SER A 1068 -9.84 25.27 7.32
N SER A 1069 -9.31 25.94 6.30
CA SER A 1069 -9.65 27.31 5.98
C SER A 1069 -10.94 27.43 5.16
N GLY A 1070 -11.40 26.38 4.49
CA GLY A 1070 -12.33 26.48 3.36
C GLY A 1070 -11.59 27.07 2.15
N ALA A 1071 -11.43 26.29 1.08
CA ALA A 1071 -10.82 26.76 -0.16
C ALA A 1071 -11.84 27.53 -1.04
N GLY A 1072 -13.13 27.37 -0.76
CA GLY A 1072 -14.23 27.96 -1.49
C GLY A 1072 -14.70 27.12 -2.68
N TYR A 1073 -14.15 25.92 -2.92
CA TYR A 1073 -14.57 25.08 -4.05
C TYR A 1073 -15.96 24.49 -3.83
N SER A 1074 -16.23 23.97 -2.62
CA SER A 1074 -17.55 23.48 -2.23
C SER A 1074 -18.62 24.58 -2.32
N SER A 1075 -18.29 25.81 -1.91
CA SER A 1075 -19.18 26.97 -2.00
C SER A 1075 -19.35 27.49 -3.44
N GLY A 1076 -18.30 27.40 -4.26
CA GLY A 1076 -18.27 27.87 -5.65
C GLY A 1076 -19.07 27.00 -6.61
N ILE A 1077 -18.97 25.67 -6.48
CA ILE A 1077 -19.67 24.71 -7.37
C ILE A 1077 -21.20 24.84 -7.32
N ALA A 1078 -21.74 25.32 -6.20
CA ALA A 1078 -23.17 25.57 -6.03
C ALA A 1078 -23.77 26.47 -7.13
N SER A 1079 -23.00 27.39 -7.70
CA SER A 1079 -23.45 28.24 -8.83
C SER A 1079 -23.58 27.47 -10.16
N GLN A 1080 -22.92 26.33 -10.28
CA GLN A 1080 -22.91 25.45 -11.46
C GLN A 1080 -23.54 24.08 -11.14
N ILE A 1081 -24.49 24.04 -10.20
CA ILE A 1081 -25.07 22.78 -9.72
C ILE A 1081 -25.83 22.01 -10.83
N ASN A 1082 -26.53 22.71 -11.72
CA ASN A 1082 -27.24 22.08 -12.85
C ASN A 1082 -26.27 21.39 -13.83
N PRO A 1083 -25.23 22.08 -14.37
CA PRO A 1083 -24.19 21.43 -15.16
C PRO A 1083 -23.51 20.24 -14.45
N LEU A 1084 -23.30 20.33 -13.14
CA LEU A 1084 -22.72 19.23 -12.36
C LEU A 1084 -23.62 17.99 -12.39
N LEU A 1085 -24.91 18.15 -12.07
CA LEU A 1085 -25.85 17.03 -12.00
C LEU A 1085 -26.06 16.36 -13.38
N GLU A 1086 -26.12 17.14 -14.46
CA GLU A 1086 -26.20 16.61 -15.84
C GLU A 1086 -24.95 15.81 -16.24
N LYS A 1087 -23.75 16.31 -15.89
CA LYS A 1087 -22.50 15.58 -16.12
C LYS A 1087 -22.44 14.30 -15.29
N THR A 1088 -22.89 14.34 -14.04
CA THR A 1088 -22.99 13.15 -13.18
C THR A 1088 -23.92 12.10 -13.76
N GLU A 1089 -25.09 12.49 -14.28
CA GLU A 1089 -26.01 11.57 -14.96
C GLU A 1089 -25.37 10.92 -16.20
N THR A 1090 -24.71 11.72 -17.04
CA THR A 1090 -24.02 11.25 -18.25
C THR A 1090 -22.88 10.28 -17.89
N PHE A 1091 -22.11 10.61 -16.86
CA PHE A 1091 -20.99 9.81 -16.37
C PHE A 1091 -21.43 8.44 -15.84
N LEU A 1092 -22.51 8.38 -15.07
CA LEU A 1092 -23.05 7.11 -14.54
C LEU A 1092 -23.55 6.19 -15.68
N ASN A 1093 -24.13 6.77 -16.73
CA ASN A 1093 -24.60 6.06 -17.92
C ASN A 1093 -23.49 5.59 -18.87
N GLY A 1094 -22.36 6.31 -18.94
CA GLY A 1094 -21.34 6.14 -20.00
C GLY A 1094 -20.41 4.91 -19.89
N CYS A 1095 -20.51 4.10 -18.84
CA CYS A 1095 -19.66 2.90 -18.67
C CYS A 1095 -20.39 1.61 -19.09
N ASP A 1096 -19.66 0.51 -19.29
CA ASP A 1096 -20.17 -0.82 -19.70
C ASP A 1096 -20.03 -1.89 -18.60
N CYS A 1097 -19.54 -1.53 -17.40
CA CYS A 1097 -19.34 -2.46 -16.30
C CYS A 1097 -20.62 -2.86 -15.55
N ASP A 1098 -20.59 -4.02 -14.87
CA ASP A 1098 -21.75 -4.62 -14.18
C ASP A 1098 -22.34 -3.74 -13.06
N ASN A 1099 -21.47 -3.04 -12.30
CA ASN A 1099 -21.88 -2.10 -11.23
C ASN A 1099 -20.91 -0.92 -11.11
N ALA A 1100 -19.63 -1.21 -10.89
CA ALA A 1100 -18.57 -0.22 -10.77
C ALA A 1100 -17.21 -0.84 -11.15
N CYS A 1101 -16.40 -0.09 -11.88
CA CYS A 1101 -15.04 -0.45 -12.27
C CYS A 1101 -14.09 0.74 -12.06
N GLN A 1102 -12.79 0.53 -12.30
CA GLN A 1102 -11.80 1.61 -12.16
C GLN A 1102 -11.91 2.69 -13.23
N ASN A 1103 -12.65 2.44 -14.33
CA ASN A 1103 -12.91 3.43 -15.37
C ASN A 1103 -14.07 4.38 -14.99
N CYS A 1104 -14.86 4.05 -13.95
CA CYS A 1104 -15.95 4.90 -13.46
C CYS A 1104 -15.75 5.29 -11.98
N LEU A 1105 -16.29 4.53 -11.03
CA LEU A 1105 -16.35 4.91 -9.61
C LEU A 1105 -15.17 4.38 -8.76
N LYS A 1106 -14.55 3.26 -9.13
CA LYS A 1106 -13.54 2.60 -8.26
C LYS A 1106 -12.17 3.29 -8.41
N HIS A 1107 -11.53 3.55 -7.28
CA HIS A 1107 -10.21 4.16 -7.24
C HIS A 1107 -9.41 3.80 -6.00
N TYR A 1108 -8.10 4.08 -6.01
CA TYR A 1108 -7.22 3.79 -4.88
C TYR A 1108 -7.75 4.35 -3.54
N ARG A 1109 -8.28 5.59 -3.54
CA ARG A 1109 -8.78 6.26 -2.33
C ARG A 1109 -10.12 5.74 -1.77
N ASN A 1110 -10.90 4.97 -2.54
CA ASN A 1110 -12.17 4.41 -2.06
C ASN A 1110 -12.15 2.87 -2.06
N GLN A 1111 -10.96 2.25 -2.03
CA GLN A 1111 -10.77 0.79 -1.97
C GLN A 1111 -11.63 0.11 -0.90
N ASN A 1112 -11.80 0.75 0.25
CA ASN A 1112 -12.61 0.23 1.35
C ASN A 1112 -14.11 0.14 1.03
N TYR A 1113 -14.57 0.91 0.04
CA TYR A 1113 -15.97 0.98 -0.38
C TYR A 1113 -16.20 0.31 -1.75
N HIS A 1114 -15.17 -0.26 -2.40
CA HIS A 1114 -15.32 -0.86 -3.74
C HIS A 1114 -16.43 -1.90 -3.85
N SER A 1115 -16.72 -2.62 -2.76
CA SER A 1115 -17.79 -3.63 -2.70
C SER A 1115 -19.19 -3.03 -2.72
N VAL A 1116 -19.36 -1.77 -2.26
CA VAL A 1116 -20.63 -1.06 -2.16
C VAL A 1116 -20.82 0.01 -3.24
N LEU A 1117 -19.91 0.13 -4.20
CA LEU A 1117 -20.10 1.05 -5.33
C LEU A 1117 -20.99 0.41 -6.40
N ASP A 1118 -22.04 1.13 -6.78
CA ASP A 1118 -23.03 0.73 -7.78
C ASP A 1118 -23.56 1.97 -8.52
N ARG A 1119 -23.17 2.10 -9.79
CA ARG A 1119 -23.57 3.24 -10.63
C ARG A 1119 -25.06 3.27 -10.94
N TYR A 1120 -25.71 2.11 -11.03
CA TYR A 1120 -27.12 2.02 -11.34
C TYR A 1120 -27.96 2.46 -10.14
N ALA A 1121 -27.58 2.06 -8.93
CA ALA A 1121 -28.22 2.53 -7.71
C ALA A 1121 -28.08 4.05 -7.53
N ALA A 1122 -26.90 4.62 -7.84
CA ALA A 1122 -26.72 6.08 -7.85
C ALA A 1122 -27.61 6.78 -8.87
N LEU A 1123 -27.74 6.21 -10.07
CA LEU A 1123 -28.59 6.74 -11.12
C LEU A 1123 -30.07 6.68 -10.75
N GLU A 1124 -30.54 5.60 -10.11
CA GLU A 1124 -31.91 5.49 -9.59
C GLU A 1124 -32.21 6.60 -8.57
N LEU A 1125 -31.30 6.86 -7.62
CA LEU A 1125 -31.44 7.92 -6.63
C LEU A 1125 -31.43 9.32 -7.27
N LEU A 1126 -30.55 9.56 -8.25
CA LEU A 1126 -30.50 10.84 -8.98
C LEU A 1126 -31.76 11.04 -9.85
N THR A 1127 -32.27 9.99 -10.47
CA THR A 1127 -33.52 10.00 -11.27
C THR A 1127 -34.71 10.34 -10.37
N TRP A 1128 -34.79 9.75 -9.18
CA TRP A 1128 -35.81 10.11 -8.19
C TRP A 1128 -35.73 11.58 -7.80
N ALA A 1129 -34.52 12.08 -7.51
CA ALA A 1129 -34.29 13.47 -7.13
C ALA A 1129 -34.76 14.46 -8.22
N LYS A 1130 -34.56 14.10 -9.51
CA LYS A 1130 -34.92 14.92 -10.67
C LYS A 1130 -36.41 14.83 -11.01
N GLU A 1131 -36.91 13.62 -11.21
CA GLU A 1131 -38.20 13.33 -11.89
C GLU A 1131 -39.30 12.78 -10.97
N GLN A 1132 -39.01 12.48 -9.69
CA GLN A 1132 -39.89 11.69 -8.79
C GLN A 1132 -40.26 10.32 -9.36
N ARG A 1133 -39.42 9.76 -10.23
CA ARG A 1133 -39.66 8.48 -10.89
C ARG A 1133 -39.00 7.33 -10.12
N LEU A 1134 -39.80 6.33 -9.76
CA LEU A 1134 -39.31 5.08 -9.19
C LEU A 1134 -38.65 4.20 -10.25
N ALA A 1135 -37.77 3.28 -9.83
CA ALA A 1135 -37.21 2.26 -10.71
C ALA A 1135 -38.31 1.49 -11.46
N ALA A 1136 -38.10 1.20 -12.75
CA ALA A 1136 -39.02 0.38 -13.54
C ALA A 1136 -39.06 -1.06 -13.01
N ASP A 1137 -40.18 -1.76 -13.19
CA ASP A 1137 -40.25 -3.17 -12.83
C ASP A 1137 -39.29 -4.00 -13.70
N VAL A 1138 -38.70 -5.04 -13.10
CA VAL A 1138 -37.74 -5.90 -13.80
C VAL A 1138 -38.49 -6.71 -14.86
N PRO A 1139 -38.15 -6.59 -16.16
CA PRO A 1139 -38.81 -7.36 -17.21
C PRO A 1139 -38.70 -8.87 -16.96
N LEU A 1140 -39.74 -9.65 -17.29
CA LEU A 1140 -39.79 -11.09 -17.02
C LEU A 1140 -38.56 -11.85 -17.57
N GLN A 1141 -38.10 -11.49 -18.77
CA GLN A 1141 -36.90 -12.08 -19.39
C GLN A 1141 -35.64 -11.85 -18.53
N ASP A 1142 -35.50 -10.67 -17.94
CA ASP A 1142 -34.38 -10.37 -17.04
C ASP A 1142 -34.54 -11.10 -15.70
N GLN A 1143 -35.76 -11.24 -15.19
CA GLN A 1143 -36.02 -12.02 -13.97
C GLN A 1143 -35.61 -13.49 -14.16
N ILE A 1144 -36.01 -14.09 -15.29
CA ILE A 1144 -35.63 -15.46 -15.66
C ILE A 1144 -34.10 -15.57 -15.74
N LYS A 1145 -33.44 -14.65 -16.45
CA LYS A 1145 -31.98 -14.63 -16.59
C LYS A 1145 -31.26 -14.51 -15.24
N MET A 1146 -31.80 -13.73 -14.30
CA MET A 1146 -31.23 -13.57 -12.95
C MET A 1146 -31.37 -14.83 -12.10
N MET A 1147 -32.46 -15.59 -12.27
CA MET A 1147 -32.72 -16.81 -11.48
C MET A 1147 -32.09 -18.08 -12.07
N GLU A 1148 -31.78 -18.09 -13.36
CA GLU A 1148 -31.17 -19.23 -14.03
C GLU A 1148 -29.89 -19.76 -13.34
N PRO A 1149 -28.95 -18.91 -12.86
CA PRO A 1149 -27.80 -19.37 -12.07
C PRO A 1149 -28.17 -20.05 -10.74
N LEU A 1150 -29.34 -19.77 -10.17
CA LEU A 1150 -29.80 -20.35 -8.90
C LEU A 1150 -30.60 -21.64 -9.10
N ARG A 1151 -31.03 -21.96 -10.32
CA ARG A 1151 -31.88 -23.12 -10.64
C ARG A 1151 -31.33 -24.44 -10.09
N LYS A 1152 -30.05 -24.72 -10.34
CA LYS A 1152 -29.38 -25.95 -9.85
C LYS A 1152 -29.33 -26.00 -8.33
N VAL A 1153 -29.02 -24.87 -7.68
CA VAL A 1153 -28.92 -24.79 -6.22
C VAL A 1153 -30.28 -24.99 -5.57
N LEU A 1154 -31.32 -24.32 -6.07
CA LEU A 1154 -32.70 -24.50 -5.61
C LEU A 1154 -33.16 -25.95 -5.74
N TYR A 1155 -32.82 -26.63 -6.85
CA TYR A 1155 -33.13 -28.05 -7.04
C TYR A 1155 -32.52 -28.93 -5.95
N THR A 1156 -31.30 -28.62 -5.48
CA THR A 1156 -30.69 -29.38 -4.37
C THR A 1156 -31.41 -29.21 -3.04
N TYR A 1157 -32.22 -28.15 -2.87
CA TYR A 1157 -33.11 -27.96 -1.73
C TYR A 1157 -34.52 -28.53 -1.96
N GLY A 1158 -34.74 -29.29 -3.05
CA GLY A 1158 -36.05 -29.83 -3.41
C GLY A 1158 -37.00 -28.79 -4.02
N ILE A 1159 -36.47 -27.65 -4.50
CA ILE A 1159 -37.25 -26.55 -5.09
C ILE A 1159 -37.02 -26.51 -6.60
N ARG A 1160 -38.09 -26.63 -7.39
CA ARG A 1160 -38.08 -26.52 -8.84
C ARG A 1160 -38.44 -25.10 -9.26
N LEU A 1161 -37.72 -24.58 -10.26
CA LEU A 1161 -38.03 -23.32 -10.92
C LEU A 1161 -38.89 -23.65 -12.15
N GLU A 1162 -40.09 -23.09 -12.25
CA GLU A 1162 -41.08 -23.38 -13.29
C GLU A 1162 -41.42 -22.10 -14.10
N TYR A 1163 -41.69 -22.28 -15.39
CA TYR A 1163 -42.01 -21.22 -16.35
C TYR A 1163 -43.41 -21.45 -16.95
N PRO A 1164 -44.50 -21.17 -16.21
CA PRO A 1164 -45.86 -21.33 -16.72
C PRO A 1164 -46.10 -20.48 -17.98
N GLN A 1165 -46.72 -21.07 -19.00
CA GLN A 1165 -46.80 -20.53 -20.37
C GLN A 1165 -47.56 -19.19 -20.52
N GLU A 1166 -48.27 -18.72 -19.49
CA GLU A 1166 -49.04 -17.47 -19.55
C GLU A 1166 -48.79 -16.49 -18.39
N ASP A 1167 -48.12 -16.87 -17.29
CA ASP A 1167 -47.99 -16.00 -16.09
C ASP A 1167 -46.70 -16.23 -15.27
N GLY A 1168 -45.56 -15.89 -15.86
CA GLY A 1168 -44.38 -15.52 -15.08
C GLY A 1168 -43.45 -16.65 -14.63
N LEU A 1169 -42.85 -16.46 -13.47
CA LEU A 1169 -41.76 -17.26 -12.91
C LEU A 1169 -42.27 -17.88 -11.61
N ALA A 1170 -42.17 -19.19 -11.42
CA ALA A 1170 -42.69 -19.86 -10.23
C ALA A 1170 -41.64 -20.75 -9.54
N VAL A 1171 -41.84 -20.99 -8.26
CA VAL A 1171 -41.05 -21.93 -7.44
C VAL A 1171 -41.95 -22.97 -6.81
N ALA A 1172 -41.56 -24.24 -6.88
CA ALA A 1172 -42.37 -25.38 -6.44
C ALA A 1172 -41.57 -26.38 -5.59
N ASN A 1173 -42.16 -26.90 -4.51
CA ASN A 1173 -41.64 -28.04 -3.75
C ASN A 1173 -42.68 -29.19 -3.69
N ALA A 1174 -42.46 -30.23 -2.87
CA ALA A 1174 -43.29 -31.45 -2.80
C ALA A 1174 -44.73 -31.25 -2.22
N GLY A 1175 -45.32 -30.06 -2.36
CA GLY A 1175 -46.68 -29.76 -1.92
C GLY A 1175 -47.15 -28.33 -2.19
N ASN A 1176 -46.25 -27.36 -2.42
CA ASN A 1176 -46.59 -25.95 -2.62
C ASN A 1176 -45.99 -25.40 -3.92
N VAL A 1177 -46.78 -24.61 -4.67
CA VAL A 1177 -46.33 -23.80 -5.81
C VAL A 1177 -46.61 -22.33 -5.48
N LYS A 1178 -45.60 -21.49 -5.57
CA LYS A 1178 -45.73 -20.04 -5.36
C LYS A 1178 -45.13 -19.28 -6.54
N GLN A 1179 -45.81 -18.21 -6.95
CA GLN A 1179 -45.31 -17.30 -7.98
C GLN A 1179 -44.13 -16.49 -7.43
N LEU A 1180 -43.03 -16.38 -8.18
CA LEU A 1180 -41.82 -15.66 -7.80
C LEU A 1180 -41.73 -14.35 -8.58
N TYR A 1181 -41.60 -13.24 -7.87
CA TYR A 1181 -41.44 -11.92 -8.45
C TYR A 1181 -40.15 -11.26 -7.95
N ILE A 1182 -39.36 -10.75 -8.89
CA ILE A 1182 -38.16 -9.98 -8.60
C ILE A 1182 -38.48 -8.49 -8.70
N TYR A 1183 -38.47 -7.78 -7.57
CA TYR A 1183 -38.76 -6.34 -7.53
C TYR A 1183 -37.47 -5.49 -7.45
N PRO A 1184 -37.47 -4.23 -7.93
CA PRO A 1184 -36.33 -3.33 -7.77
C PRO A 1184 -36.09 -3.00 -6.30
N ALA A 1185 -34.85 -3.12 -5.83
CA ALA A 1185 -34.49 -2.91 -4.43
C ALA A 1185 -34.78 -1.49 -3.89
N MET A 1186 -34.89 -0.49 -4.79
CA MET A 1186 -35.35 0.86 -4.45
C MET A 1186 -36.79 0.87 -3.91
N LYS A 1187 -37.67 0.00 -4.41
CA LYS A 1187 -39.08 -0.03 -4.01
C LYS A 1187 -39.25 -0.77 -2.69
N LEU A 1188 -40.26 -0.38 -1.91
CA LEU A 1188 -40.70 -1.18 -0.77
C LEU A 1188 -41.07 -2.60 -1.19
N LYS A 1189 -40.77 -3.56 -0.32
CA LYS A 1189 -41.23 -4.93 -0.47
C LYS A 1189 -42.76 -4.95 -0.59
N PRO A 1190 -43.32 -5.50 -1.68
CA PRO A 1190 -44.76 -5.57 -1.85
C PRO A 1190 -45.43 -6.33 -0.70
N ALA A 1191 -46.70 -5.98 -0.42
CA ALA A 1191 -47.48 -6.62 0.63
C ALA A 1191 -47.50 -8.15 0.46
N TYR A 1192 -47.45 -8.87 1.59
CA TYR A 1192 -47.46 -10.32 1.61
C TYR A 1192 -48.67 -10.87 0.85
N ARG A 1193 -48.42 -11.81 -0.07
CA ARG A 1193 -49.46 -12.58 -0.77
C ARG A 1193 -49.18 -14.07 -0.53
N PRO A 1194 -50.16 -14.88 -0.07
CA PRO A 1194 -49.93 -16.29 0.29
C PRO A 1194 -49.29 -17.13 -0.82
N ASN A 1195 -49.67 -16.85 -2.07
CA ASN A 1195 -49.22 -17.59 -3.26
C ASN A 1195 -48.08 -16.90 -4.01
N ALA A 1196 -47.38 -15.93 -3.40
CA ALA A 1196 -46.25 -15.24 -4.03
C ALA A 1196 -45.02 -15.14 -3.13
N VAL A 1197 -43.86 -15.21 -3.75
CA VAL A 1197 -42.54 -14.97 -3.17
C VAL A 1197 -41.99 -13.70 -3.81
N TRP A 1198 -41.62 -12.73 -2.98
CA TRP A 1198 -41.01 -11.48 -3.42
C TRP A 1198 -39.56 -11.46 -2.97
N ILE A 1199 -38.66 -11.34 -3.93
CA ILE A 1199 -37.22 -11.13 -3.71
C ILE A 1199 -36.77 -9.88 -4.47
N SER A 1200 -35.79 -9.17 -3.95
CA SER A 1200 -35.28 -8.00 -4.66
C SER A 1200 -34.23 -8.40 -5.71
N ASN A 1201 -34.11 -7.60 -6.77
CA ASN A 1201 -33.02 -7.75 -7.75
C ASN A 1201 -31.62 -7.65 -7.10
N PHE A 1202 -31.52 -6.89 -6.02
CA PHE A 1202 -30.32 -6.77 -5.20
C PHE A 1202 -29.95 -8.12 -4.56
N GLU A 1203 -30.92 -8.83 -3.99
CA GLU A 1203 -30.68 -10.12 -3.34
C GLU A 1203 -30.17 -11.16 -4.32
N VAL A 1204 -30.73 -11.21 -5.52
CA VAL A 1204 -30.32 -12.18 -6.55
C VAL A 1204 -28.93 -11.85 -7.11
N LYS A 1205 -28.62 -10.56 -7.26
CA LYS A 1205 -27.34 -10.11 -7.84
C LYS A 1205 -26.18 -10.17 -6.85
N TYR A 1206 -26.43 -9.73 -5.62
CA TYR A 1206 -25.37 -9.55 -4.63
C TYR A 1206 -25.47 -10.53 -3.48
N THR A 1207 -26.66 -10.91 -2.99
CA THR A 1207 -26.81 -11.72 -1.77
C THR A 1207 -27.54 -13.05 -2.02
N ARG A 1208 -27.08 -13.79 -3.03
CA ARG A 1208 -27.70 -15.05 -3.50
C ARG A 1208 -28.12 -16.03 -2.38
N PRO A 1209 -27.34 -16.25 -1.29
CA PRO A 1209 -27.79 -17.08 -0.17
C PRO A 1209 -29.09 -16.59 0.48
N TYR A 1210 -29.23 -15.29 0.69
CA TYR A 1210 -30.43 -14.70 1.30
C TYR A 1210 -31.65 -14.80 0.38
N ALA A 1211 -31.45 -14.66 -0.94
CA ALA A 1211 -32.51 -14.92 -1.93
C ALA A 1211 -33.01 -16.36 -1.83
N ILE A 1212 -32.09 -17.33 -1.74
CA ILE A 1212 -32.44 -18.76 -1.59
C ILE A 1212 -33.18 -19.00 -0.27
N ASP A 1213 -32.68 -18.48 0.85
CA ASP A 1213 -33.32 -18.67 2.16
C ASP A 1213 -34.71 -18.01 2.23
N SER A 1214 -34.89 -16.86 1.58
CA SER A 1214 -36.21 -16.22 1.43
C SER A 1214 -37.18 -17.09 0.64
N ILE A 1215 -36.74 -17.68 -0.48
CA ILE A 1215 -37.54 -18.61 -1.28
C ILE A 1215 -37.90 -19.87 -0.46
N ARG A 1216 -36.92 -20.45 0.24
CA ARG A 1216 -37.12 -21.65 1.08
C ARG A 1216 -38.11 -21.39 2.21
N SER A 1217 -37.93 -20.29 2.93
CA SER A 1217 -38.81 -19.91 4.04
C SER A 1217 -40.23 -19.68 3.55
N ALA A 1218 -40.39 -19.00 2.41
CA ALA A 1218 -41.71 -18.75 1.83
C ALA A 1218 -42.44 -20.03 1.39
N LEU A 1219 -41.73 -21.06 0.94
CA LEU A 1219 -42.32 -22.35 0.53
C LEU A 1219 -42.63 -23.29 1.72
N ASN A 1220 -41.97 -23.09 2.86
CA ASN A 1220 -42.16 -23.88 4.09
C ASN A 1220 -43.21 -23.29 5.05
N CYS A 1221 -43.55 -22.00 4.91
CA CYS A 1221 -44.71 -21.42 5.60
C CYS A 1221 -46.01 -21.94 4.96
N GLN A 1222 -46.73 -22.78 5.70
CA GLN A 1222 -48.11 -23.20 5.41
C GLN A 1222 -49.09 -22.03 5.53
#